data_AF-A0AAD0P2F0-F1
#
_entry.id   AF-A0AAD0P2F0-F1
#
_cell.length_a   1.000
_cell.length_b   1.000
_cell.length_c   1.000
_cell.angle_alpha   90.00
_cell.angle_beta   90.00
_cell.angle_gamma   90.00
#
_symmetry.space_group_name_H-M   'P 1'
#
loop_
_entity.id
_entity.type
_entity.pdbx_description
1 polymer ?
#
loop_
_entity_poly.entity_id
_entity_poly.type
_entity_poly.pdbx_seq_one_letter_code
_entity_poly.pdbx_strand_id
1 'polypeptide(L)'
;MAEFKDGAFLYTTTSNEASSSIRFQTVGWYIHTQPTCASSGAYGGEVQCDPTSLPSNQRIKLQDNGGGHVKSETIVDGIVTTNFEWTKAEVLAAIGQAKAEQVISEGTPLYASAIMRVVTGSRTNPIQVSGPYHTLYDIKHSESWAHPEDLRQYFDVTVPFQGENYPVNMILKLSNGIVVSDQLIGNYKAGYNIVKSFPLTVQYEGEEYQINQSWLSPILRPSDQLYIQSKASNDPSLVQRNFKVYVGGVKMVASYKKVGGPPTEGEGSGECKYTIDPPNKIAAPQTSFMEPDANGAILGDDTANGRHFDAPVGIPTSENLFSNVWAKNYLFEHTFANMAGQIRYTCSVKVTYPTKWEEAQPNLPGPNGTSIPQAPLPKTGKFDKTYTFDLTPKEYTYWQVDQLAVYQIDRAQMENYALPGGEVTLYPNNYGSPTLELTNSTEVEDHVVPQDTGGIEFKPEVVDGGDHEPGPDDVDDTDVLTDLAEMQTKDPEVQNDRLVFNGETIMDDTVANKTGPTPGRIPDPQIIGDEVLYEGQLMINSGLLNRQNTTSTGTIYYTMLSENVEGNGDQEFLISPINSVTVHTPVVNYSLLPDDNRPFDQRMTPDMTRAVLILDRPFTIHFTESGQHLNIPGYGNRDYAKYTKNKRIQFPFGVFQGSQYYPENTWIYIPVGTPSMTFTMPTWVNEGDYTIYTQSWAINAPSDGSDLCEENLNGNLTNYCASESFNIGVVGRLFDFRIWDIGDFRFEKVFRTGVGTLEHSNTMYYTGGNDENGIPTALSGQPQWQLPIRKGSHPTEQRTVPHNGYSFLFDFRTIGNLWQPGEGIRIEPSFYFIPKNGGTATPVDLYYDISGSNNKMIGVGSSKDKLSYSRTYRLADGLRNISSGELSTAASYEYNYILSEAERENTSWLKFYQQYTKRKTKIATGYNLELLPYKSRTLVGPTDIRNGVNPIAAVRSVQHWYGEYNLPIAPYILHKGTDIVTLANHYGGALDGHEQEFITGGYILVNFEIYTVKNGDADTRILGYKAPIANMWAIEGQMTGSTDEMGQTFSFSSGDIILFESDYSVRNDYQGQAK
;
A
#
# COMPACT_ATOMS: atom_id res chain seq x y z
N MET A 1 -21.12 -26.09 -26.36
CA MET A 1 -22.23 -27.01 -26.71
C MET A 1 -22.60 -27.80 -25.47
N ALA A 2 -23.87 -27.99 -25.17
CA ALA A 2 -24.33 -28.77 -24.02
C ALA A 2 -25.34 -29.83 -24.47
N GLU A 3 -25.23 -31.06 -23.98
CA GLU A 3 -26.20 -32.12 -24.26
C GLU A 3 -26.37 -33.07 -23.06
N PHE A 4 -27.59 -33.57 -22.89
CA PHE A 4 -27.82 -34.79 -22.11
C PHE A 4 -27.80 -35.98 -23.05
N LYS A 5 -27.11 -37.07 -22.67
CA LYS A 5 -27.08 -38.31 -23.44
C LYS A 5 -27.22 -39.49 -22.51
N ASP A 6 -28.34 -40.19 -22.61
CA ASP A 6 -28.69 -41.34 -21.76
C ASP A 6 -28.56 -41.02 -20.25
N GLY A 7 -28.91 -39.80 -19.87
CA GLY A 7 -28.82 -39.30 -18.48
C GLY A 7 -27.45 -38.76 -18.05
N ALA A 8 -26.40 -38.91 -18.85
CA ALA A 8 -25.12 -38.23 -18.63
C ALA A 8 -25.17 -36.78 -19.15
N PHE A 9 -24.46 -35.85 -18.52
CA PHE A 9 -24.40 -34.45 -18.93
C PHE A 9 -23.04 -34.15 -19.55
N LEU A 10 -23.04 -33.70 -20.80
CA LEU A 10 -21.84 -33.35 -21.56
C LEU A 10 -21.85 -31.85 -21.86
N TYR A 11 -20.70 -31.21 -21.70
CA TYR A 11 -20.53 -29.79 -22.01
C TYR A 11 -19.18 -29.54 -22.67
N THR A 12 -19.16 -28.74 -23.73
CA THR A 12 -17.95 -28.28 -24.42
C THR A 12 -17.86 -26.76 -24.36
N THR A 13 -16.76 -26.24 -23.82
CA THR A 13 -16.42 -24.81 -23.81
C THR A 13 -15.37 -24.50 -24.88
N THR A 14 -15.34 -23.26 -25.34
CA THR A 14 -14.30 -22.75 -26.23
C THR A 14 -13.95 -21.33 -25.81
N SER A 15 -12.67 -21.07 -25.50
CA SER A 15 -12.18 -19.75 -25.10
C SER A 15 -10.80 -19.46 -25.68
N ASN A 16 -10.44 -18.18 -25.77
CA ASN A 16 -9.07 -17.80 -26.12
C ASN A 16 -8.12 -18.18 -24.97
N GLU A 17 -6.91 -18.59 -25.33
CA GLU A 17 -5.85 -18.83 -24.35
C GLU A 17 -5.49 -17.51 -23.64
N ALA A 18 -5.46 -17.55 -22.32
CA ALA A 18 -5.13 -16.39 -21.50
C ALA A 18 -3.68 -15.93 -21.77
N SER A 19 -3.50 -14.64 -22.05
CA SER A 19 -2.17 -14.02 -22.22
C SER A 19 -1.46 -13.76 -20.87
N SER A 20 -2.18 -13.89 -19.76
CA SER A 20 -1.66 -13.76 -18.40
C SER A 20 -1.67 -15.11 -17.67
N SER A 21 -1.02 -15.18 -16.50
CA SER A 21 -1.08 -16.38 -15.64
C SER A 21 -2.46 -16.58 -15.00
N ILE A 22 -3.26 -15.52 -14.85
CA ILE A 22 -4.61 -15.52 -14.28
C ILE A 22 -5.64 -15.86 -15.36
N ARG A 23 -6.51 -16.83 -15.05
CA ARG A 23 -7.59 -17.29 -15.93
C ARG A 23 -8.77 -17.83 -15.13
N PHE A 24 -9.95 -17.90 -15.74
CA PHE A 24 -11.07 -18.64 -15.17
C PHE A 24 -10.94 -20.14 -15.44
N GLN A 25 -11.47 -20.96 -14.53
CA GLN A 25 -11.65 -22.40 -14.69
C GLN A 25 -13.08 -22.78 -14.31
N THR A 26 -13.79 -23.43 -15.22
CA THR A 26 -15.11 -24.01 -14.93
C THR A 26 -14.93 -25.27 -14.08
N VAL A 27 -15.64 -25.32 -12.95
CA VAL A 27 -15.56 -26.42 -11.97
C VAL A 27 -16.91 -27.12 -11.75
N GLY A 28 -17.95 -26.71 -12.47
CA GLY A 28 -19.27 -27.32 -12.35
C GLY A 28 -20.35 -26.54 -13.09
N TRP A 29 -21.59 -27.00 -12.93
CA TRP A 29 -22.79 -26.36 -13.49
C TRP A 29 -23.95 -26.42 -12.50
N TYR A 30 -24.76 -25.36 -12.49
CA TYR A 30 -26.15 -25.46 -12.12
C TYR A 30 -26.98 -25.87 -13.34
N ILE A 31 -27.74 -26.94 -13.23
CA ILE A 31 -28.77 -27.33 -14.19
C ILE A 31 -30.13 -26.95 -13.62
N HIS A 32 -30.87 -26.10 -14.30
CA HIS A 32 -32.09 -25.53 -13.76
C HIS A 32 -33.24 -25.51 -14.76
N THR A 33 -34.47 -25.42 -14.26
CA THR A 33 -35.70 -25.63 -15.05
C THR A 33 -36.22 -24.38 -15.74
N GLN A 34 -35.67 -23.20 -15.46
CA GLN A 34 -36.13 -21.91 -16.01
C GLN A 34 -34.97 -20.91 -16.11
N PRO A 35 -34.92 -20.04 -17.12
CA PRO A 35 -33.80 -19.11 -17.28
C PRO A 35 -33.68 -18.17 -16.08
N THR A 36 -32.44 -17.83 -15.74
CA THR A 36 -32.06 -16.97 -14.61
C THR A 36 -31.35 -15.68 -15.03
N CYS A 37 -31.12 -15.50 -16.32
CA CYS A 37 -30.56 -14.28 -16.88
C CYS A 37 -31.64 -13.22 -17.05
N ALA A 38 -31.61 -12.17 -16.23
CA ALA A 38 -32.48 -11.00 -16.35
C ALA A 38 -31.65 -9.72 -16.54
N SER A 39 -32.16 -8.77 -17.33
CA SER A 39 -31.63 -7.40 -17.37
C SER A 39 -32.19 -6.61 -16.18
N SER A 40 -31.34 -6.18 -15.25
CA SER A 40 -31.75 -5.52 -14.00
C SER A 40 -31.25 -4.07 -13.94
N GLY A 41 -32.13 -3.14 -13.55
CA GLY A 41 -31.77 -1.75 -13.27
C GLY A 41 -30.90 -1.57 -12.03
N ALA A 42 -30.88 -2.55 -11.11
CA ALA A 42 -30.06 -2.51 -9.89
C ALA A 42 -28.55 -2.67 -10.16
N TYR A 43 -28.19 -3.17 -11.34
CA TYR A 43 -26.79 -3.39 -11.77
C TYR A 43 -26.47 -2.56 -13.01
N GLY A 44 -26.92 -1.30 -13.03
CA GLY A 44 -26.61 -0.37 -14.12
C GLY A 44 -27.14 -0.75 -15.51
N GLY A 45 -28.08 -1.72 -15.60
CA GLY A 45 -28.60 -2.24 -16.86
C GLY A 45 -27.84 -3.44 -17.43
N GLU A 46 -26.87 -4.00 -16.70
CA GLU A 46 -26.18 -5.23 -17.12
C GLU A 46 -27.06 -6.48 -17.02
N VAL A 47 -26.79 -7.47 -17.88
CA VAL A 47 -27.44 -8.78 -17.84
C VAL A 47 -26.79 -9.61 -16.73
N GLN A 48 -27.56 -9.97 -15.71
CA GLN A 48 -27.12 -10.84 -14.63
C GLN A 48 -27.83 -12.18 -14.72
N CYS A 49 -27.06 -13.26 -14.54
CA CYS A 49 -27.56 -14.62 -14.47
C CYS A 49 -27.28 -15.16 -13.06
N ASP A 50 -28.34 -15.41 -12.29
CA ASP A 50 -28.23 -15.94 -10.93
C ASP A 50 -29.03 -17.26 -10.79
N PRO A 51 -28.40 -18.40 -11.07
CA PRO A 51 -29.01 -19.72 -10.88
C PRO A 51 -29.30 -20.05 -9.41
N THR A 52 -28.70 -19.32 -8.45
CA THR A 52 -28.89 -19.52 -7.01
C THR A 52 -30.11 -18.78 -6.45
N SER A 53 -30.80 -18.01 -7.27
CA SER A 53 -32.10 -17.43 -6.90
C SER A 53 -33.25 -18.45 -6.94
N LEU A 54 -33.07 -19.56 -7.66
CA LEU A 54 -34.11 -20.58 -7.83
C LEU A 54 -34.22 -21.51 -6.62
N PRO A 55 -35.41 -21.98 -6.23
CA PRO A 55 -35.57 -22.99 -5.19
C PRO A 55 -34.72 -24.23 -5.44
N SER A 56 -34.27 -24.91 -4.38
CA SER A 56 -33.39 -26.09 -4.46
C SER A 56 -33.96 -27.22 -5.33
N ASN A 57 -35.29 -27.39 -5.42
CA ASN A 57 -35.96 -28.36 -6.28
C ASN A 57 -36.09 -27.95 -7.75
N GLN A 58 -35.63 -26.75 -8.11
CA GLN A 58 -35.60 -26.22 -9.48
C GLN A 58 -34.17 -25.95 -9.97
N ARG A 59 -33.15 -26.17 -9.12
CA ARG A 59 -31.72 -26.08 -9.46
C ARG A 59 -30.98 -27.32 -8.97
N ILE A 60 -30.24 -27.97 -9.87
CA ILE A 60 -29.42 -29.14 -9.58
C ILE A 60 -27.97 -28.72 -9.70
N LYS A 61 -27.18 -28.99 -8.66
CA LYS A 61 -25.77 -28.61 -8.63
C LYS A 61 -24.90 -29.81 -9.03
N LEU A 62 -24.16 -29.67 -10.12
CA LEU A 62 -23.12 -30.59 -10.56
C LEU A 62 -21.77 -29.93 -10.30
N GLN A 63 -21.15 -30.20 -9.16
CA GLN A 63 -19.84 -29.65 -8.79
C GLN A 63 -19.04 -30.68 -7.99
N ASP A 64 -17.75 -30.82 -8.32
CA ASP A 64 -16.81 -31.70 -7.62
C ASP A 64 -15.75 -30.87 -6.86
N ASN A 65 -14.93 -31.55 -6.06
CA ASN A 65 -13.81 -30.93 -5.34
C ASN A 65 -12.56 -30.73 -6.24
N GLY A 66 -12.65 -30.97 -7.56
CA GLY A 66 -11.47 -31.14 -8.41
C GLY A 66 -11.74 -30.99 -9.92
N GLY A 67 -11.60 -29.78 -10.43
CA GLY A 67 -11.43 -29.51 -11.87
C GLY A 67 -12.69 -29.59 -12.73
N GLY A 68 -13.85 -30.00 -12.20
CA GLY A 68 -15.14 -29.91 -12.88
C GLY A 68 -15.43 -31.02 -13.89
N HIS A 69 -14.92 -32.24 -13.67
CA HIS A 69 -15.11 -33.38 -14.58
C HIS A 69 -14.60 -33.16 -16.03
N VAL A 70 -13.41 -32.58 -16.18
CA VAL A 70 -12.75 -32.42 -17.50
C VAL A 70 -12.42 -33.79 -18.09
N LYS A 71 -13.05 -34.14 -19.22
CA LYS A 71 -12.76 -35.34 -20.02
C LYS A 71 -11.52 -35.15 -20.90
N SER A 72 -11.37 -33.96 -21.49
CA SER A 72 -10.24 -33.61 -22.34
C SER A 72 -10.12 -32.10 -22.49
N GLU A 73 -8.90 -31.57 -22.60
CA GLU A 73 -8.61 -30.19 -22.97
C GLU A 73 -7.61 -30.17 -24.13
N THR A 74 -7.88 -29.37 -25.16
CA THR A 74 -6.97 -29.19 -26.30
C THR A 74 -6.76 -27.71 -26.59
N ILE A 75 -5.52 -27.34 -26.93
CA ILE A 75 -5.14 -25.98 -27.33
C ILE A 75 -4.63 -26.04 -28.77
N VAL A 76 -5.30 -25.35 -29.68
CA VAL A 76 -4.93 -25.26 -31.10
C VAL A 76 -5.10 -23.81 -31.54
N ASP A 77 -4.05 -23.23 -32.13
CA ASP A 77 -4.03 -21.85 -32.62
C ASP A 77 -4.49 -20.80 -31.58
N GLY A 78 -4.13 -20.99 -30.30
CA GLY A 78 -4.49 -20.08 -29.21
C GLY A 78 -5.95 -20.17 -28.74
N ILE A 79 -6.68 -21.20 -29.17
CA ILE A 79 -8.05 -21.51 -28.72
C ILE A 79 -8.01 -22.75 -27.83
N VAL A 80 -8.56 -22.61 -26.63
CA VAL A 80 -8.73 -23.67 -25.63
C VAL A 80 -10.12 -24.27 -25.80
N THR A 81 -10.19 -25.57 -26.03
CA THR A 81 -11.45 -26.32 -26.03
C THR A 81 -11.42 -27.35 -24.92
N THR A 82 -12.39 -27.26 -24.00
CA THR A 82 -12.50 -28.15 -22.84
C THR A 82 -13.82 -28.92 -22.91
N ASN A 83 -13.73 -30.25 -22.88
CA ASN A 83 -14.89 -31.15 -22.84
C ASN A 83 -15.07 -31.67 -21.42
N PHE A 84 -16.30 -31.60 -20.92
CA PHE A 84 -16.69 -32.01 -19.59
C PHE A 84 -17.74 -33.12 -19.68
N GLU A 85 -17.68 -34.09 -18.77
CA GLU A 85 -18.61 -35.21 -18.73
C GLU A 85 -18.96 -35.59 -17.29
N TRP A 86 -20.22 -35.37 -16.94
CA TRP A 86 -20.82 -35.90 -15.73
C TRP A 86 -21.53 -37.20 -16.06
N THR A 87 -21.19 -38.25 -15.33
CA THR A 87 -21.80 -39.55 -15.51
C THR A 87 -23.27 -39.51 -15.12
N LYS A 88 -24.05 -40.42 -15.71
CA LYS A 88 -25.46 -40.62 -15.35
C LYS A 88 -25.67 -40.80 -13.85
N ALA A 89 -24.80 -41.53 -13.16
CA ALA A 89 -24.94 -41.78 -11.73
C ALA A 89 -24.82 -40.48 -10.91
N GLU A 90 -23.88 -39.61 -11.28
CA GLU A 90 -23.69 -38.31 -10.63
C GLU A 90 -24.86 -37.37 -10.90
N VAL A 91 -25.37 -37.35 -12.13
CA VAL A 91 -26.56 -36.57 -12.49
C VAL A 91 -27.79 -37.04 -11.70
N LEU A 92 -28.02 -38.36 -11.61
CA LEU A 92 -29.14 -38.91 -10.84
C LEU A 92 -29.01 -38.64 -9.34
N ALA A 93 -27.79 -38.75 -8.78
CA ALA A 93 -27.54 -38.41 -7.39
C ALA A 93 -27.84 -36.93 -7.10
N ALA A 94 -27.38 -36.02 -7.98
CA ALA A 94 -27.64 -34.59 -7.85
C ALA A 94 -29.13 -34.24 -7.98
N ILE A 95 -29.86 -34.91 -8.89
CA ILE A 95 -31.32 -34.76 -9.02
C ILE A 95 -32.05 -35.23 -7.76
N GLY A 96 -31.63 -36.37 -7.20
CA GLY A 96 -32.20 -36.91 -5.96
C GLY A 96 -31.95 -36.00 -4.75
N GLN A 97 -30.72 -35.49 -4.59
CA GLN A 97 -30.37 -34.50 -3.55
C GLN A 97 -31.20 -33.23 -3.66
N ALA A 98 -31.42 -32.74 -4.89
CA ALA A 98 -32.24 -31.56 -5.15
C ALA A 98 -33.75 -31.82 -4.98
N LYS A 99 -34.21 -33.08 -4.85
CA LYS A 99 -35.64 -33.47 -4.89
C LYS A 99 -36.35 -33.02 -6.19
N ALA A 100 -35.61 -32.95 -7.30
CA ALA A 100 -36.05 -32.39 -8.58
C ALA A 100 -36.64 -33.44 -9.55
N GLU A 101 -36.73 -34.71 -9.16
CA GLU A 101 -37.09 -35.83 -10.05
C GLU A 101 -38.51 -35.77 -10.62
N GLN A 102 -39.41 -35.00 -10.01
CA GLN A 102 -40.81 -34.84 -10.44
C GLN A 102 -41.01 -33.71 -11.46
N VAL A 103 -40.10 -32.72 -11.48
CA VAL A 103 -40.22 -31.53 -12.33
C VAL A 103 -39.51 -31.66 -13.68
N ILE A 104 -38.73 -32.73 -13.86
CA ILE A 104 -37.99 -33.02 -15.09
C ILE A 104 -38.69 -34.15 -15.87
N SER A 105 -38.89 -33.94 -17.16
CA SER A 105 -39.43 -34.93 -18.10
C SER A 105 -38.54 -35.05 -19.33
N GLU A 106 -38.70 -36.13 -20.09
CA GLU A 106 -37.99 -36.29 -21.36
C GLU A 106 -38.31 -35.14 -22.31
N GLY A 107 -37.28 -34.50 -22.86
CA GLY A 107 -37.39 -33.37 -23.76
C GLY A 107 -37.66 -32.02 -23.10
N THR A 108 -37.80 -31.95 -21.77
CA THR A 108 -37.94 -30.67 -21.05
C THR A 108 -36.69 -29.79 -21.28
N PRO A 109 -36.82 -28.52 -21.71
CA PRO A 109 -35.68 -27.62 -21.81
C PRO A 109 -35.17 -27.31 -20.39
N LEU A 110 -33.92 -27.68 -20.14
CA LEU A 110 -33.18 -27.26 -18.96
C LEU A 110 -32.16 -26.19 -19.38
N TYR A 111 -31.54 -25.55 -18.40
CA TYR A 111 -30.57 -24.48 -18.62
C TYR A 111 -29.34 -24.75 -17.78
N ALA A 112 -28.17 -24.72 -18.40
CA ALA A 112 -26.90 -24.94 -17.75
C ALA A 112 -26.18 -23.61 -17.51
N SER A 113 -25.86 -23.33 -16.25
CA SER A 113 -25.08 -22.16 -15.84
C SER A 113 -23.79 -22.59 -15.14
N ALA A 114 -22.65 -22.18 -15.67
CA ALA A 114 -21.35 -22.59 -15.18
C ALA A 114 -21.04 -22.07 -13.77
N ILE A 115 -20.32 -22.88 -12.99
CA ILE A 115 -19.68 -22.51 -11.74
C ILE A 115 -18.19 -22.35 -12.03
N MET A 116 -17.62 -21.19 -11.72
CA MET A 116 -16.26 -20.84 -12.17
C MET A 116 -15.40 -20.38 -11.01
N ARG A 117 -14.10 -20.66 -11.04
CA ARG A 117 -13.12 -20.07 -10.11
C ARG A 117 -12.02 -19.36 -10.89
N VAL A 118 -11.32 -18.44 -10.25
CA VAL A 118 -10.11 -17.83 -10.80
C VAL A 118 -8.92 -18.67 -10.36
N VAL A 119 -8.04 -18.96 -11.30
CA VAL A 119 -6.82 -19.72 -11.05
C VAL A 119 -5.60 -19.04 -11.65
N THR A 120 -4.45 -19.29 -11.05
CA THR A 120 -3.13 -18.89 -11.54
C THR A 120 -2.18 -20.09 -11.66
N GLY A 121 -1.03 -19.89 -12.31
CA GLY A 121 -0.02 -20.93 -12.50
C GLY A 121 -0.34 -21.94 -13.61
N SER A 122 0.30 -23.11 -13.58
CA SER A 122 0.23 -24.11 -14.67
C SER A 122 -1.21 -24.61 -14.93
N ARG A 123 -1.53 -24.95 -16.19
CA ARG A 123 -2.80 -25.60 -16.57
C ARG A 123 -2.97 -27.00 -15.99
N THR A 124 -1.87 -27.71 -15.78
CA THR A 124 -1.86 -29.08 -15.23
C THR A 124 -2.01 -29.12 -13.72
N ASN A 125 -1.72 -28.02 -13.01
CA ASN A 125 -1.91 -27.90 -11.57
C ASN A 125 -2.17 -26.42 -11.18
N PRO A 126 -3.36 -25.89 -11.48
CA PRO A 126 -3.70 -24.51 -11.15
C PRO A 126 -3.79 -24.28 -9.65
N ILE A 127 -3.32 -23.12 -9.20
CA ILE A 127 -3.57 -22.60 -7.84
C ILE A 127 -4.84 -21.75 -7.90
N GLN A 128 -5.82 -22.03 -7.04
CA GLN A 128 -7.02 -21.21 -6.94
C GLN A 128 -6.67 -19.86 -6.30
N VAL A 129 -7.09 -18.78 -6.97
CA VAL A 129 -6.92 -17.40 -6.51
C VAL A 129 -8.19 -16.95 -5.77
N SER A 130 -9.36 -17.21 -6.35
CA SER A 130 -10.65 -16.78 -5.81
C SER A 130 -11.83 -17.58 -6.42
N GLY A 131 -13.03 -17.45 -5.84
CA GLY A 131 -14.20 -18.26 -6.16
C GLY A 131 -14.32 -19.55 -5.33
N PRO A 132 -15.21 -20.49 -5.68
CA PRO A 132 -16.01 -20.55 -6.90
C PRO A 132 -17.16 -19.53 -6.91
N TYR A 133 -17.29 -18.83 -8.03
CA TYR A 133 -18.35 -17.92 -8.37
C TYR A 133 -19.53 -18.66 -8.97
N HIS A 134 -20.73 -18.31 -8.50
CA HIS A 134 -21.98 -18.99 -8.83
C HIS A 134 -22.90 -18.15 -9.73
N THR A 135 -22.62 -16.86 -9.89
CA THR A 135 -23.38 -15.94 -10.76
C THR A 135 -22.50 -15.35 -11.84
N LEU A 136 -23.12 -14.85 -12.92
CA LEU A 136 -22.39 -14.14 -13.99
C LEU A 136 -21.76 -12.83 -13.49
N TYR A 137 -22.44 -12.13 -12.58
CA TYR A 137 -21.97 -10.84 -12.06
C TYR A 137 -20.65 -11.02 -11.29
N ASP A 138 -20.61 -12.00 -10.38
CA ASP A 138 -19.44 -12.20 -9.52
C ASP A 138 -18.22 -12.62 -10.33
N ILE A 139 -18.38 -13.53 -11.31
CA ILE A 139 -17.24 -13.90 -12.16
C ILE A 139 -16.80 -12.73 -13.04
N LYS A 140 -17.71 -11.93 -13.62
CA LYS A 140 -17.34 -10.75 -14.44
C LYS A 140 -16.50 -9.73 -13.67
N HIS A 141 -16.75 -9.59 -12.37
CA HIS A 141 -16.08 -8.59 -11.51
C HIS A 141 -14.95 -9.17 -10.65
N SER A 142 -14.72 -10.49 -10.72
CA SER A 142 -13.66 -11.16 -9.95
C SER A 142 -12.24 -10.76 -10.36
N GLU A 143 -12.04 -10.40 -11.63
CA GLU A 143 -10.74 -10.04 -12.21
C GLU A 143 -10.93 -9.04 -13.35
N SER A 144 -9.86 -8.36 -13.75
CA SER A 144 -9.86 -7.46 -14.92
C SER A 144 -9.80 -8.25 -16.24
N TRP A 145 -10.85 -9.01 -16.55
CA TRP A 145 -10.93 -9.80 -17.79
C TRP A 145 -10.77 -8.92 -19.03
N ALA A 146 -10.09 -9.42 -20.06
CA ALA A 146 -9.95 -8.71 -21.33
C ALA A 146 -11.31 -8.51 -22.04
N HIS A 147 -12.20 -9.50 -21.94
CA HIS A 147 -13.54 -9.50 -22.51
C HIS A 147 -14.54 -10.12 -21.52
N PRO A 148 -14.95 -9.40 -20.46
CA PRO A 148 -15.83 -9.95 -19.43
C PRO A 148 -17.21 -10.35 -19.99
N GLU A 149 -17.67 -9.73 -21.07
CA GLU A 149 -18.94 -10.08 -21.73
C GLU A 149 -18.94 -11.49 -22.33
N ASP A 150 -17.78 -12.03 -22.69
CA ASP A 150 -17.67 -13.40 -23.23
C ASP A 150 -18.08 -14.45 -22.17
N LEU A 151 -18.08 -14.10 -20.89
CA LEU A 151 -18.48 -15.01 -19.81
C LEU A 151 -19.98 -15.32 -19.84
N ARG A 152 -20.82 -14.45 -20.44
CA ARG A 152 -22.26 -14.68 -20.57
C ARG A 152 -22.58 -15.97 -21.32
N GLN A 153 -21.72 -16.41 -22.24
CA GLN A 153 -21.95 -17.61 -23.05
C GLN A 153 -22.03 -18.92 -22.23
N TYR A 154 -21.53 -18.90 -20.98
CA TYR A 154 -21.51 -20.07 -20.10
C TYR A 154 -22.72 -20.14 -19.15
N PHE A 155 -23.63 -19.18 -19.23
CA PHE A 155 -24.83 -19.09 -18.39
C PHE A 155 -26.11 -19.28 -19.18
N ASP A 156 -27.11 -19.92 -18.57
CA ASP A 156 -28.41 -20.25 -19.18
C ASP A 156 -28.32 -20.94 -20.54
N VAL A 157 -27.34 -21.83 -20.73
CA VAL A 157 -27.23 -22.60 -21.98
C VAL A 157 -28.33 -23.64 -22.01
N THR A 158 -29.30 -23.46 -22.92
CA THR A 158 -30.44 -24.37 -23.03
C THR A 158 -30.00 -25.75 -23.49
N VAL A 159 -30.42 -26.77 -22.76
CA VAL A 159 -30.11 -28.18 -22.99
C VAL A 159 -31.37 -29.02 -22.73
N PRO A 160 -31.97 -29.65 -23.75
CA PRO A 160 -33.10 -30.57 -23.54
C PRO A 160 -32.67 -31.78 -22.72
N PHE A 161 -33.47 -32.16 -21.73
CA PHE A 161 -33.21 -33.37 -20.96
C PHE A 161 -33.44 -34.63 -21.80
N GLN A 162 -32.44 -35.50 -21.87
CA GLN A 162 -32.51 -36.80 -22.54
C GLN A 162 -32.00 -37.88 -21.58
N GLY A 163 -32.94 -38.51 -20.89
CA GLY A 163 -32.69 -39.58 -19.94
C GLY A 163 -32.77 -40.97 -20.57
N GLU A 164 -32.57 -42.01 -19.76
CA GLU A 164 -32.92 -43.37 -20.15
C GLU A 164 -34.38 -43.72 -19.82
N ASN A 165 -34.75 -44.99 -20.01
CA ASN A 165 -36.00 -45.52 -19.45
C ASN A 165 -35.79 -45.92 -17.99
N TYR A 166 -36.57 -45.35 -17.08
CA TYR A 166 -36.50 -45.59 -15.64
C TYR A 166 -37.53 -46.63 -15.17
N PRO A 167 -37.20 -47.46 -14.16
CA PRO A 167 -38.07 -48.52 -13.69
C PRO A 167 -39.26 -48.01 -12.87
N VAL A 168 -40.40 -48.69 -13.01
CA VAL A 168 -41.55 -48.56 -12.12
C VAL A 168 -41.81 -49.90 -11.45
N ASN A 169 -41.74 -49.95 -10.13
CA ASN A 169 -41.97 -51.16 -9.33
C ASN A 169 -43.28 -51.05 -8.53
N MET A 170 -44.02 -52.15 -8.40
CA MET A 170 -45.17 -52.28 -7.51
C MET A 170 -44.79 -53.17 -6.33
N ILE A 171 -44.81 -52.61 -5.13
CA ILE A 171 -44.47 -53.31 -3.89
C ILE A 171 -45.72 -53.49 -3.04
N LEU A 172 -46.05 -54.74 -2.72
CA LEU A 172 -47.13 -55.09 -1.80
C LEU A 172 -46.50 -55.54 -0.50
N LYS A 173 -46.84 -54.91 0.62
CA LYS A 173 -46.31 -55.28 1.94
C LYS A 173 -47.42 -55.38 3.00
N LEU A 174 -47.19 -56.18 4.02
CA LEU A 174 -48.07 -56.25 5.18
C LEU A 174 -47.82 -55.05 6.11
N SER A 175 -48.78 -54.74 7.00
CA SER A 175 -48.67 -53.62 7.94
C SER A 175 -47.50 -53.73 8.91
N ASN A 176 -46.96 -54.92 9.12
CA ASN A 176 -45.74 -55.18 9.91
C ASN A 176 -44.44 -55.03 9.11
N GLY A 177 -44.50 -54.56 7.85
CA GLY A 177 -43.33 -54.30 7.01
C GLY A 177 -42.89 -55.44 6.09
N ILE A 178 -43.47 -56.65 6.22
CA ILE A 178 -43.11 -57.81 5.37
C ILE A 178 -43.51 -57.55 3.91
N VAL A 179 -42.56 -57.67 2.98
CA VAL A 179 -42.83 -57.55 1.53
C VAL A 179 -43.40 -58.85 0.98
N VAL A 180 -44.63 -58.80 0.48
CA VAL A 180 -45.38 -59.91 -0.11
C VAL A 180 -45.08 -60.05 -1.62
N SER A 181 -44.85 -58.92 -2.30
CA SER A 181 -44.52 -58.90 -3.74
C SER A 181 -43.72 -57.63 -4.09
N ASP A 182 -42.73 -57.76 -4.97
CA ASP A 182 -42.05 -56.66 -5.64
C ASP A 182 -42.01 -56.97 -7.14
N GLN A 183 -42.86 -56.28 -7.91
CA GLN A 183 -43.03 -56.53 -9.34
C GLN A 183 -42.57 -55.33 -10.16
N LEU A 184 -41.66 -55.54 -11.11
CA LEU A 184 -41.36 -54.55 -12.15
C LEU A 184 -42.55 -54.41 -13.11
N ILE A 185 -43.15 -53.23 -13.16
CA ILE A 185 -44.25 -52.88 -14.05
C ILE A 185 -43.74 -52.57 -15.46
N GLY A 186 -42.57 -51.95 -15.56
CA GLY A 186 -41.89 -51.65 -16.82
C GLY A 186 -40.82 -50.56 -16.66
N ASN A 187 -40.11 -50.28 -17.75
CA ASN A 187 -39.14 -49.17 -17.84
C ASN A 187 -39.69 -48.12 -18.81
N TYR A 188 -39.76 -46.87 -18.36
CA TYR A 188 -40.44 -45.78 -19.09
C TYR A 188 -39.62 -44.49 -19.05
N LYS A 189 -39.76 -43.63 -20.06
CA LYS A 189 -39.16 -42.29 -20.06
C LYS A 189 -39.72 -41.42 -18.91
N ALA A 190 -38.90 -40.55 -18.36
CA ALA A 190 -39.34 -39.57 -17.36
C ALA A 190 -40.48 -38.70 -17.91
N GLY A 191 -41.51 -38.47 -17.10
CA GLY A 191 -42.73 -37.76 -17.50
C GLY A 191 -43.81 -38.62 -18.15
N TYR A 192 -43.54 -39.90 -18.47
CA TYR A 192 -44.56 -40.82 -19.00
C TYR A 192 -45.64 -41.11 -17.95
N ASN A 193 -46.92 -41.03 -18.32
CA ASN A 193 -48.04 -41.27 -17.40
C ASN A 193 -48.30 -42.78 -17.22
N ILE A 194 -48.37 -43.22 -15.97
CA ILE A 194 -48.70 -44.59 -15.57
C ILE A 194 -50.03 -44.58 -14.82
N VAL A 195 -50.95 -45.46 -15.23
CA VAL A 195 -52.17 -45.77 -14.48
C VAL A 195 -52.16 -47.25 -14.11
N LYS A 196 -52.05 -47.56 -12.81
CA LYS A 196 -52.03 -48.94 -12.29
C LYS A 196 -52.78 -49.07 -10.98
N SER A 197 -53.37 -50.24 -10.76
CA SER A 197 -54.15 -50.56 -9.56
C SER A 197 -53.48 -51.64 -8.73
N PHE A 198 -53.48 -51.47 -7.41
CA PHE A 198 -53.09 -52.50 -6.45
C PHE A 198 -54.19 -53.57 -6.33
N PRO A 199 -53.87 -54.82 -5.98
CA PRO A 199 -54.86 -55.82 -5.56
C PRO A 199 -55.64 -55.35 -4.31
N LEU A 200 -56.94 -55.63 -4.22
CA LEU A 200 -57.74 -55.30 -3.02
C LEU A 200 -57.38 -56.17 -1.81
N THR A 201 -57.03 -57.43 -2.06
CA THR A 201 -56.55 -58.39 -1.08
C THR A 201 -55.26 -59.05 -1.55
N VAL A 202 -54.45 -59.50 -0.59
CA VAL A 202 -53.28 -60.37 -0.82
C VAL A 202 -53.33 -61.55 0.13
N GLN A 203 -52.84 -62.69 -0.34
CA GLN A 203 -52.72 -63.92 0.44
C GLN A 203 -51.27 -64.10 0.86
N TYR A 204 -51.02 -64.30 2.16
CA TYR A 204 -49.68 -64.57 2.69
C TYR A 204 -49.78 -65.60 3.82
N GLU A 205 -49.05 -66.70 3.70
CA GLU A 205 -49.05 -67.83 4.65
C GLU A 205 -50.44 -68.42 4.97
N GLY A 206 -51.36 -68.42 4.00
CA GLY A 206 -52.71 -68.99 4.12
C GLY A 206 -53.76 -68.05 4.71
N GLU A 207 -53.38 -66.82 5.06
CA GLU A 207 -54.26 -65.80 5.64
C GLU A 207 -54.53 -64.66 4.64
N GLU A 208 -55.75 -64.12 4.67
CA GLU A 208 -56.16 -63.01 3.80
C GLU A 208 -55.92 -61.64 4.46
N TYR A 209 -55.30 -60.73 3.71
CA TYR A 209 -55.04 -59.36 4.12
C TYR A 209 -55.68 -58.37 3.13
N GLN A 210 -56.29 -57.30 3.63
CA GLN A 210 -56.91 -56.23 2.82
C GLN A 210 -56.03 -54.98 2.75
N ILE A 211 -56.05 -54.28 1.61
CA ILE A 211 -55.30 -53.02 1.44
C ILE A 211 -55.79 -51.97 2.46
N ASN A 212 -54.83 -51.35 3.15
CA ASN A 212 -55.06 -50.34 4.19
C ASN A 212 -54.55 -48.97 3.75
N GLN A 213 -53.37 -48.93 3.13
CA GLN A 213 -52.69 -47.70 2.71
C GLN A 213 -51.91 -47.93 1.40
N SER A 214 -51.68 -46.87 0.63
CA SER A 214 -50.70 -46.88 -0.48
C SER A 214 -49.96 -45.56 -0.61
N TRP A 215 -48.82 -45.51 -1.31
CA TRP A 215 -48.05 -44.29 -1.62
C TRP A 215 -47.11 -44.51 -2.82
N LEU A 216 -46.46 -43.44 -3.27
CA LEU A 216 -45.37 -43.47 -4.24
C LEU A 216 -44.04 -43.17 -3.53
N SER A 217 -42.98 -43.87 -3.90
CA SER A 217 -41.65 -43.68 -3.35
C SER A 217 -40.65 -43.52 -4.50
N PRO A 218 -39.97 -42.36 -4.64
CA PRO A 218 -38.93 -42.19 -5.64
C PRO A 218 -37.78 -43.18 -5.40
N ILE A 219 -37.25 -43.80 -6.46
CA ILE A 219 -36.13 -44.75 -6.31
C ILE A 219 -34.86 -44.05 -5.83
N LEU A 220 -34.64 -42.79 -6.22
CA LEU A 220 -33.51 -41.98 -5.77
C LEU A 220 -33.60 -41.61 -4.27
N ARG A 221 -34.80 -41.68 -3.68
CA ARG A 221 -35.09 -41.36 -2.28
C ARG A 221 -36.07 -42.40 -1.69
N PRO A 222 -35.61 -43.64 -1.49
CA PRO A 222 -36.50 -44.77 -1.18
C PRO A 222 -37.14 -44.70 0.22
N SER A 223 -36.64 -43.83 1.10
CA SER A 223 -37.23 -43.50 2.41
C SER A 223 -38.52 -42.69 2.29
N ASP A 224 -38.69 -41.95 1.19
CA ASP A 224 -39.72 -40.94 1.09
C ASP A 224 -41.05 -41.57 0.65
N GLN A 225 -42.12 -41.23 1.36
CA GLN A 225 -43.47 -41.69 1.08
C GLN A 225 -44.31 -40.51 0.57
N LEU A 226 -44.42 -40.39 -0.74
CA LEU A 226 -45.16 -39.32 -1.40
C LEU A 226 -46.61 -39.73 -1.66
N TYR A 227 -47.54 -38.79 -1.53
CA TYR A 227 -48.96 -38.98 -1.86
C TYR A 227 -49.61 -40.17 -1.13
N ILE A 228 -49.37 -40.31 0.18
CA ILE A 228 -49.95 -41.37 1.01
C ILE A 228 -51.48 -41.31 0.92
N GLN A 229 -52.12 -42.46 0.73
CA GLN A 229 -53.56 -42.62 0.75
C GLN A 229 -53.91 -43.70 1.79
N SER A 230 -54.86 -43.43 2.66
CA SER A 230 -55.32 -44.32 3.74
C SER A 230 -56.81 -44.56 3.67
N LYS A 231 -57.28 -45.70 4.19
CA LYS A 231 -58.69 -46.10 4.12
C LYS A 231 -59.62 -45.19 4.93
N ALA A 232 -60.24 -44.21 4.26
CA ALA A 232 -61.62 -43.77 4.51
C ALA A 232 -62.51 -44.40 3.42
N SER A 233 -63.75 -44.78 3.74
CA SER A 233 -64.55 -45.68 2.89
C SER A 233 -64.68 -45.23 1.42
N ASN A 234 -64.39 -46.16 0.49
CA ASN A 234 -64.63 -46.09 -0.96
C ASN A 234 -63.84 -45.07 -1.82
N ASP A 235 -62.65 -44.60 -1.43
CA ASP A 235 -61.80 -43.81 -2.34
C ASP A 235 -61.08 -44.68 -3.40
N PRO A 236 -61.36 -44.52 -4.71
CA PRO A 236 -60.65 -45.23 -5.78
C PRO A 236 -59.14 -44.92 -5.82
N SER A 237 -58.70 -43.80 -5.26
CA SER A 237 -57.31 -43.33 -5.26
C SER A 237 -56.38 -44.16 -4.36
N LEU A 238 -56.94 -44.85 -3.35
CA LEU A 238 -56.22 -45.79 -2.49
C LEU A 238 -55.67 -46.97 -3.31
N VAL A 239 -56.44 -47.40 -4.31
CA VAL A 239 -56.19 -48.62 -5.08
C VAL A 239 -55.57 -48.29 -6.43
N GLN A 240 -56.07 -47.29 -7.15
CA GLN A 240 -55.57 -46.89 -8.47
C GLN A 240 -54.68 -45.66 -8.35
N ARG A 241 -53.42 -45.79 -8.81
CA ARG A 241 -52.46 -44.69 -8.89
C ARG A 241 -52.31 -44.20 -10.32
N ASN A 242 -52.40 -42.89 -10.50
CA ASN A 242 -52.10 -42.16 -11.73
C ASN A 242 -50.94 -41.19 -11.46
N PHE A 243 -49.79 -41.41 -12.07
CA PHE A 243 -48.60 -40.60 -11.84
C PHE A 243 -47.66 -40.56 -13.05
N LYS A 244 -46.82 -39.53 -13.11
CA LYS A 244 -45.71 -39.44 -14.06
C LYS A 244 -44.48 -40.19 -13.54
N VAL A 245 -43.79 -40.90 -14.41
CA VAL A 245 -42.52 -41.56 -14.08
C VAL A 245 -41.49 -40.49 -13.72
N TYR A 246 -40.89 -40.57 -12.53
CA TYR A 246 -39.86 -39.65 -12.09
C TYR A 246 -38.50 -39.99 -12.70
N VAL A 247 -37.60 -39.01 -12.79
CA VAL A 247 -36.21 -39.27 -13.12
C VAL A 247 -35.60 -40.20 -12.07
N GLY A 248 -35.00 -41.32 -12.49
CA GLY A 248 -34.49 -42.37 -11.60
C GLY A 248 -35.51 -43.47 -11.23
N GLY A 249 -36.80 -43.27 -11.49
CA GLY A 249 -37.85 -44.28 -11.35
C GLY A 249 -38.68 -44.20 -10.07
N VAL A 250 -39.76 -45.01 -9.99
CA VAL A 250 -40.79 -44.90 -8.94
C VAL A 250 -41.20 -46.28 -8.41
N LYS A 251 -41.30 -46.43 -7.09
CA LYS A 251 -41.93 -47.55 -6.41
C LYS A 251 -43.35 -47.15 -5.98
N MET A 252 -44.38 -47.77 -6.54
CA MET A 252 -45.74 -47.68 -6.01
C MET A 252 -45.90 -48.76 -4.92
N VAL A 253 -46.22 -48.36 -3.69
CA VAL A 253 -46.24 -49.24 -2.52
C VAL A 253 -47.64 -49.31 -1.92
N ALA A 254 -48.10 -50.51 -1.56
CA ALA A 254 -49.36 -50.73 -0.82
C ALA A 254 -49.12 -51.57 0.44
N SER A 255 -49.80 -51.21 1.53
CA SER A 255 -49.75 -51.85 2.85
C SER A 255 -51.08 -52.58 3.14
N TYR A 256 -51.02 -53.84 3.59
CA TYR A 256 -52.19 -54.71 3.81
C TYR A 256 -52.32 -55.17 5.29
N LYS A 257 -53.55 -55.22 5.83
CA LYS A 257 -53.89 -55.61 7.21
C LYS A 257 -54.74 -56.89 7.26
N LYS A 258 -54.54 -57.72 8.29
CA LYS A 258 -55.19 -59.04 8.48
C LYS A 258 -56.69 -58.90 8.77
N VAL A 259 -57.52 -59.77 8.20
CA VAL A 259 -58.96 -59.84 8.51
C VAL A 259 -59.20 -60.79 9.70
N GLY A 260 -59.74 -60.30 10.81
CA GLY A 260 -60.03 -61.11 12.00
C GLY A 260 -61.26 -62.02 11.81
N GLY A 261 -61.12 -63.32 12.07
CA GLY A 261 -62.22 -64.29 12.10
C GLY A 261 -62.96 -64.30 13.44
N PRO A 262 -64.24 -64.75 13.50
CA PRO A 262 -65.07 -64.67 14.70
C PRO A 262 -64.78 -65.79 15.74
N PRO A 263 -65.02 -65.56 17.05
CA PRO A 263 -64.71 -66.51 18.14
C PRO A 263 -65.86 -67.49 18.49
N THR A 264 -65.52 -68.54 19.26
CA THR A 264 -66.42 -69.63 19.72
C THR A 264 -66.69 -69.59 21.24
N GLU A 265 -67.70 -70.34 21.69
CA GLU A 265 -68.42 -70.26 22.98
C GLU A 265 -67.61 -70.35 24.29
N GLY A 266 -67.98 -69.50 25.26
CA GLY A 266 -67.79 -69.76 26.70
C GLY A 266 -67.04 -68.71 27.51
N GLU A 267 -66.55 -67.63 26.88
CA GLU A 267 -65.74 -66.59 27.52
C GLU A 267 -66.43 -65.22 27.42
N GLY A 268 -66.34 -64.43 28.48
CA GLY A 268 -66.58 -62.99 28.36
C GLY A 268 -65.38 -62.37 27.68
N SER A 269 -65.58 -61.77 26.51
CA SER A 269 -64.56 -61.03 25.78
C SER A 269 -64.96 -59.56 25.74
N GLY A 270 -64.09 -58.68 26.21
CA GLY A 270 -64.25 -57.23 26.10
C GLY A 270 -63.10 -56.59 25.32
N GLU A 271 -63.37 -55.42 24.76
CA GLU A 271 -62.35 -54.55 24.16
C GLU A 271 -62.38 -53.19 24.85
N CYS A 272 -61.21 -52.60 25.05
CA CYS A 272 -61.07 -51.23 25.53
C CYS A 272 -60.72 -50.32 24.35
N LYS A 273 -61.38 -49.17 24.28
CA LYS A 273 -61.08 -48.11 23.31
C LYS A 273 -60.37 -46.98 24.04
N TYR A 274 -59.23 -46.55 23.51
CA TYR A 274 -58.48 -45.43 24.06
C TYR A 274 -58.79 -44.12 23.33
N THR A 275 -58.65 -43.01 24.03
CA THR A 275 -58.59 -41.66 23.45
C THR A 275 -57.41 -40.93 24.09
N ILE A 276 -56.54 -40.34 23.27
CA ILE A 276 -55.44 -39.49 23.75
C ILE A 276 -56.00 -38.07 23.86
N ASP A 277 -56.04 -37.52 25.08
CA ASP A 277 -56.44 -36.13 25.27
C ASP A 277 -55.32 -35.20 24.74
N PRO A 278 -55.66 -34.04 24.13
CA PRO A 278 -54.67 -33.07 23.69
C PRO A 278 -53.73 -32.69 24.84
N PRO A 279 -52.40 -32.75 24.63
CA PRO A 279 -51.44 -32.44 25.68
C PRO A 279 -51.42 -30.94 25.99
N ASN A 280 -51.17 -30.62 27.26
CA ASN A 280 -50.89 -29.27 27.72
C ASN A 280 -49.38 -29.05 27.86
N LYS A 281 -48.91 -27.89 27.43
CA LYS A 281 -47.53 -27.44 27.64
C LYS A 281 -47.34 -27.05 29.11
N ILE A 282 -46.55 -27.82 29.85
CA ILE A 282 -46.32 -27.60 31.29
C ILE A 282 -45.03 -26.82 31.57
N ALA A 283 -44.05 -26.87 30.67
CA ALA A 283 -42.84 -26.04 30.71
C ALA A 283 -42.32 -25.82 29.29
N ALA A 284 -41.72 -24.66 29.03
CA ALA A 284 -41.08 -24.36 27.75
C ALA A 284 -39.84 -23.47 27.97
N PRO A 285 -38.77 -24.01 28.57
CA PRO A 285 -37.52 -23.29 28.72
C PRO A 285 -37.01 -22.76 27.38
N GLN A 286 -36.74 -21.45 27.36
CA GLN A 286 -36.13 -20.76 26.22
C GLN A 286 -34.66 -20.50 26.51
N THR A 287 -33.79 -20.80 25.55
CA THR A 287 -32.36 -20.46 25.62
C THR A 287 -31.97 -19.79 24.31
N SER A 288 -31.25 -18.67 24.39
CA SER A 288 -30.87 -17.86 23.24
C SER A 288 -29.48 -17.26 23.41
N PHE A 289 -28.65 -17.42 22.38
CA PHE A 289 -27.33 -16.84 22.20
C PHE A 289 -27.27 -16.17 20.83
N MET A 290 -28.04 -15.09 20.66
CA MET A 290 -28.16 -14.37 19.39
C MET A 290 -27.25 -13.13 19.29
N GLU A 291 -26.60 -12.71 20.38
CA GLU A 291 -25.62 -11.63 20.35
C GLU A 291 -24.24 -12.17 20.00
N PRO A 292 -23.60 -11.75 18.90
CA PRO A 292 -22.32 -12.32 18.44
C PRO A 292 -21.09 -11.82 19.21
N ASP A 293 -21.25 -10.77 20.02
CA ASP A 293 -20.15 -10.06 20.70
C ASP A 293 -19.03 -9.64 19.74
N ALA A 294 -19.43 -9.22 18.53
CA ALA A 294 -18.53 -8.99 17.40
C ALA A 294 -17.70 -7.71 17.56
N ASN A 295 -16.38 -7.84 17.46
CA ASN A 295 -15.42 -6.73 17.43
C ASN A 295 -14.36 -6.98 16.35
N GLY A 296 -13.63 -5.94 15.94
CA GLY A 296 -12.66 -6.06 14.87
C GLY A 296 -11.52 -5.05 14.93
N ALA A 297 -10.52 -5.27 14.09
CA ALA A 297 -9.34 -4.43 14.00
C ALA A 297 -8.85 -4.30 12.55
N ILE A 298 -8.38 -3.10 12.20
CA ILE A 298 -7.67 -2.80 10.94
C ILE A 298 -6.33 -2.18 11.31
N LEU A 299 -5.26 -2.96 11.26
CA LEU A 299 -3.93 -2.60 11.79
C LEU A 299 -2.84 -2.79 10.73
N GLY A 300 -1.62 -2.29 11.00
CA GLY A 300 -0.49 -2.47 10.10
C GLY A 300 -0.06 -3.95 10.01
N ASP A 301 0.14 -4.46 8.79
CA ASP A 301 0.67 -5.81 8.57
C ASP A 301 2.21 -5.76 8.63
N ASP A 302 2.73 -5.91 9.85
CA ASP A 302 4.16 -5.88 10.14
C ASP A 302 4.97 -6.86 9.30
N THR A 303 4.40 -8.04 9.01
CA THR A 303 5.08 -9.10 8.24
C THR A 303 5.24 -8.69 6.78
N ALA A 304 4.18 -8.14 6.17
CA ALA A 304 4.23 -7.64 4.80
C ALA A 304 5.06 -6.35 4.66
N ASN A 305 5.05 -5.50 5.70
CA ASN A 305 5.75 -4.22 5.69
C ASN A 305 7.23 -4.33 6.06
N GLY A 306 7.63 -5.43 6.72
CA GLY A 306 8.95 -5.62 7.31
C GLY A 306 9.25 -4.68 8.49
N ARG A 307 8.23 -3.97 8.99
CA ARG A 307 8.30 -3.08 10.16
C ARG A 307 6.92 -2.78 10.74
N HIS A 308 6.91 -2.45 12.02
CA HIS A 308 5.70 -2.11 12.74
C HIS A 308 5.21 -0.70 12.44
N PHE A 309 3.96 -0.57 12.00
CA PHE A 309 3.22 0.70 11.91
C PHE A 309 1.98 0.64 12.77
N ASP A 310 1.78 1.64 13.61
CA ASP A 310 0.55 1.78 14.41
C ASP A 310 -0.50 2.53 13.57
N ALA A 311 -1.31 1.78 12.82
CA ALA A 311 -2.28 2.33 11.86
C ALA A 311 -3.22 3.41 12.44
N PRO A 312 -3.75 3.29 13.67
CA PRO A 312 -4.45 4.39 14.36
C PRO A 312 -3.69 5.72 14.42
N VAL A 313 -2.37 5.68 14.62
CA VAL A 313 -1.52 6.87 14.79
C VAL A 313 -0.93 7.35 13.46
N GLY A 314 -0.53 6.44 12.59
CA GLY A 314 0.02 6.76 11.28
C GLY A 314 0.52 5.53 10.53
N ILE A 315 0.09 5.39 9.28
CA ILE A 315 0.64 4.44 8.32
C ILE A 315 0.75 5.10 6.93
N PRO A 316 1.87 4.97 6.20
CA PRO A 316 2.01 5.51 4.86
C PRO A 316 1.12 4.81 3.83
N THR A 317 0.80 5.50 2.74
CA THR A 317 0.38 4.81 1.53
C THR A 317 1.49 3.88 0.99
N SER A 318 1.13 2.83 0.26
CA SER A 318 2.05 1.77 -0.19
C SER A 318 2.64 0.88 0.92
N GLU A 319 2.06 0.94 2.12
CA GLU A 319 2.17 -0.11 3.15
C GLU A 319 0.89 -0.94 3.19
N ASN A 320 0.95 -2.09 3.86
CA ASN A 320 -0.13 -3.04 3.97
C ASN A 320 -0.78 -3.00 5.34
N LEU A 321 -2.09 -3.19 5.34
CA LEU A 321 -2.90 -3.43 6.51
C LEU A 321 -3.24 -4.93 6.60
N PHE A 322 -3.73 -5.35 7.75
CA PHE A 322 -4.57 -6.53 7.88
C PHE A 322 -5.90 -6.14 8.52
N SER A 323 -6.93 -6.93 8.26
CA SER A 323 -8.25 -6.82 8.87
C SER A 323 -8.57 -8.11 9.60
N ASN A 324 -9.11 -8.01 10.82
CA ASN A 324 -9.47 -9.15 11.65
C ASN A 324 -10.79 -8.91 12.39
N VAL A 325 -11.60 -9.96 12.53
CA VAL A 325 -12.90 -9.92 13.21
C VAL A 325 -13.02 -11.09 14.17
N TRP A 326 -13.46 -10.80 15.39
CA TRP A 326 -13.76 -11.79 16.43
C TRP A 326 -15.24 -11.77 16.74
N ALA A 327 -15.88 -12.94 16.72
CA ALA A 327 -17.28 -13.12 17.09
C ALA A 327 -17.52 -14.58 17.52
N LYS A 328 -18.70 -14.88 18.06
CA LYS A 328 -19.09 -16.25 18.43
C LYS A 328 -19.09 -17.19 17.22
N ASN A 329 -18.58 -18.40 17.39
CA ASN A 329 -18.46 -19.40 16.34
C ASN A 329 -19.80 -19.92 15.80
N TYR A 330 -20.90 -19.76 16.54
CA TYR A 330 -22.27 -19.95 16.07
C TYR A 330 -23.22 -19.16 16.96
N LEU A 331 -24.45 -18.96 16.49
CA LEU A 331 -25.55 -18.42 17.29
C LEU A 331 -26.67 -19.44 17.34
N PHE A 332 -27.50 -19.41 18.37
CA PHE A 332 -28.70 -20.24 18.40
C PHE A 332 -29.79 -19.67 19.29
N GLU A 333 -31.02 -20.06 19.01
CA GLU A 333 -32.15 -19.92 19.92
C GLU A 333 -33.01 -21.17 19.85
N HIS A 334 -33.54 -21.61 21.00
CA HIS A 334 -34.46 -22.74 21.04
C HIS A 334 -35.47 -22.63 22.18
N THR A 335 -36.61 -23.29 21.97
CA THR A 335 -37.65 -23.52 22.97
C THR A 335 -37.99 -25.02 22.97
N PHE A 336 -37.66 -25.73 24.06
CA PHE A 336 -38.05 -27.12 24.23
C PHE A 336 -39.27 -27.19 25.13
N ALA A 337 -40.39 -27.68 24.61
CA ALA A 337 -41.65 -27.76 25.33
C ALA A 337 -41.85 -29.15 25.94
N ASN A 338 -42.07 -29.18 27.25
CA ASN A 338 -42.55 -30.36 27.96
C ASN A 338 -44.08 -30.41 27.86
N MET A 339 -44.57 -31.42 27.17
CA MET A 339 -45.96 -31.68 26.86
C MET A 339 -46.48 -32.78 27.79
N ALA A 340 -47.58 -32.51 28.50
CA ALA A 340 -48.20 -33.45 29.43
C ALA A 340 -49.68 -33.64 29.12
N GLY A 341 -50.14 -34.88 29.10
CA GLY A 341 -51.53 -35.21 28.82
C GLY A 341 -51.97 -36.53 29.44
N GLN A 342 -53.20 -36.94 29.11
CA GLN A 342 -53.83 -38.13 29.66
C GLN A 342 -54.38 -39.02 28.55
N ILE A 343 -54.35 -40.33 28.74
CA ILE A 343 -55.05 -41.30 27.90
C ILE A 343 -56.22 -41.86 28.69
N ARG A 344 -57.41 -41.77 28.12
CA ARG A 344 -58.63 -42.35 28.69
C ARG A 344 -58.95 -43.65 27.99
N TYR A 345 -59.25 -44.69 28.76
CA TYR A 345 -59.69 -45.99 28.26
C TYR A 345 -61.13 -46.23 28.68
N THR A 346 -62.00 -46.46 27.71
CA THR A 346 -63.40 -46.88 27.94
C THR A 346 -63.52 -48.33 27.51
N CYS A 347 -63.85 -49.21 28.45
CA CYS A 347 -63.92 -50.64 28.25
C CYS A 347 -65.37 -51.10 28.13
N SER A 348 -65.63 -52.03 27.21
CA SER A 348 -66.93 -52.66 27.05
C SER A 348 -66.74 -54.18 27.10
N VAL A 349 -67.11 -54.80 28.22
CA VAL A 349 -66.95 -56.24 28.44
C VAL A 349 -68.32 -56.90 28.41
N LYS A 350 -68.51 -57.85 27.49
CA LYS A 350 -69.73 -58.68 27.46
C LYS A 350 -69.47 -59.97 28.21
N VAL A 351 -70.25 -60.24 29.25
CA VAL A 351 -70.13 -61.44 30.08
C VAL A 351 -71.42 -62.25 29.99
N THR A 352 -71.30 -63.56 29.78
CA THR A 352 -72.43 -64.50 29.79
C THR A 352 -72.47 -65.23 31.13
N TYR A 353 -73.50 -64.99 31.93
CA TYR A 353 -73.67 -65.61 33.24
C TYR A 353 -74.48 -66.90 33.14
N PRO A 354 -73.97 -68.04 33.63
CA PRO A 354 -74.79 -69.21 33.88
C PRO A 354 -75.64 -68.98 35.13
N THR A 355 -76.94 -69.30 35.07
CA THR A 355 -77.88 -69.08 36.17
C THR A 355 -78.48 -70.39 36.68
N LYS A 356 -78.86 -70.41 37.96
CA LYS A 356 -79.71 -71.44 38.58
C LYS A 356 -80.78 -70.80 39.47
N TRP A 357 -81.97 -71.38 39.49
CA TRP A 357 -83.06 -70.95 40.38
C TRP A 357 -84.04 -72.10 40.64
N GLU A 358 -84.94 -71.91 41.60
CA GLU A 358 -85.96 -72.86 42.01
C GLU A 358 -87.37 -72.31 41.76
N GLU A 359 -88.18 -72.99 40.95
CA GLU A 359 -89.58 -72.59 40.71
C GLU A 359 -90.54 -73.28 41.66
N ALA A 360 -91.33 -72.50 42.41
CA ALA A 360 -92.36 -73.01 43.29
C ALA A 360 -93.45 -73.76 42.52
N GLN A 361 -93.73 -74.99 42.95
CA GLN A 361 -94.79 -75.80 42.36
C GLN A 361 -96.13 -75.57 43.08
N PRO A 362 -97.27 -75.59 42.36
CA PRO A 362 -98.58 -75.54 42.99
C PRO A 362 -98.77 -76.73 43.95
N ASN A 363 -99.30 -76.46 45.14
CA ASN A 363 -99.53 -77.47 46.18
C ASN A 363 -100.46 -78.59 45.69
N LEU A 364 -100.17 -79.84 46.06
CA LEU A 364 -101.04 -80.97 45.76
C LEU A 364 -102.25 -81.00 46.72
N PRO A 365 -103.45 -81.40 46.25
CA PRO A 365 -104.61 -81.55 47.12
C PRO A 365 -104.46 -82.76 48.06
N GLY A 366 -104.47 -82.52 49.37
CA GLY A 366 -104.47 -83.53 50.42
C GLY A 366 -105.89 -83.89 50.92
N PRO A 367 -106.06 -85.04 51.62
CA PRO A 367 -107.35 -85.44 52.18
C PRO A 367 -107.92 -84.38 53.13
N ASN A 368 -109.22 -84.11 53.04
CA ASN A 368 -109.94 -83.07 53.81
C ASN A 368 -109.54 -81.61 53.52
N GLY A 369 -109.16 -81.29 52.28
CA GLY A 369 -108.99 -79.89 51.85
C GLY A 369 -107.73 -79.21 52.38
N THR A 370 -106.75 -79.98 52.85
CA THR A 370 -105.42 -79.47 53.22
C THR A 370 -104.50 -79.49 52.00
N SER A 371 -103.68 -78.45 51.81
CA SER A 371 -102.73 -78.36 50.68
C SER A 371 -101.36 -78.90 51.11
N ILE A 372 -100.77 -79.78 50.30
CA ILE A 372 -99.44 -80.36 50.53
C ILE A 372 -98.44 -79.53 49.72
N PRO A 373 -97.53 -78.75 50.36
CA PRO A 373 -96.48 -78.02 49.66
C PRO A 373 -95.56 -78.99 48.91
N GLN A 374 -95.24 -78.66 47.66
CA GLN A 374 -94.25 -79.40 46.87
C GLN A 374 -92.89 -78.70 46.96
N ALA A 375 -91.81 -79.49 46.93
CA ALA A 375 -90.47 -78.94 46.83
C ALA A 375 -90.31 -78.22 45.46
N PRO A 376 -89.67 -77.04 45.42
CA PRO A 376 -89.40 -76.33 44.17
C PRO A 376 -88.60 -77.17 43.15
N LEU A 377 -88.76 -76.90 41.85
CA LEU A 377 -87.96 -77.55 40.79
C LEU A 377 -86.71 -76.73 40.48
N PRO A 378 -85.52 -77.35 40.42
CA PRO A 378 -84.32 -76.67 39.96
C PRO A 378 -84.40 -76.40 38.45
N LYS A 379 -84.02 -75.18 38.07
CA LYS A 379 -83.90 -74.67 36.72
C LYS A 379 -82.50 -74.10 36.51
N THR A 380 -82.03 -74.12 35.27
CA THR A 380 -80.76 -73.53 34.86
C THR A 380 -80.95 -72.75 33.57
N GLY A 381 -80.26 -71.63 33.44
CA GLY A 381 -80.35 -70.75 32.27
C GLY A 381 -79.04 -70.00 32.05
N LYS A 382 -79.11 -68.97 31.19
CA LYS A 382 -78.02 -68.01 31.00
C LYS A 382 -78.58 -66.68 30.55
N PHE A 383 -77.91 -65.58 30.91
CA PHE A 383 -78.13 -64.27 30.32
C PHE A 383 -76.81 -63.59 30.02
N ASP A 384 -76.85 -62.62 29.10
CA ASP A 384 -75.71 -61.77 28.78
C ASP A 384 -75.87 -60.42 29.49
N LYS A 385 -74.80 -59.92 30.09
CA LYS A 385 -74.71 -58.54 30.58
C LYS A 385 -73.47 -57.87 29.99
N THR A 386 -73.65 -56.63 29.55
CA THR A 386 -72.54 -55.79 29.07
C THR A 386 -72.19 -54.78 30.16
N TYR A 387 -70.94 -54.77 30.56
CA TYR A 387 -70.37 -53.78 31.48
C TYR A 387 -69.65 -52.72 30.67
N THR A 388 -69.94 -51.46 30.97
CA THR A 388 -69.21 -50.31 30.43
C THR A 388 -68.66 -49.50 31.60
N PHE A 389 -67.34 -49.34 31.63
CA PHE A 389 -66.62 -48.60 32.67
C PHE A 389 -65.40 -47.91 32.07
N ASP A 390 -64.94 -46.85 32.74
CA ASP A 390 -63.74 -46.11 32.38
C ASP A 390 -62.61 -46.47 33.33
N LEU A 391 -61.39 -46.63 32.81
CA LEU A 391 -60.21 -46.84 33.64
C LEU A 391 -59.70 -45.50 34.18
N THR A 392 -58.91 -45.56 35.26
CA THR A 392 -58.13 -44.41 35.71
C THR A 392 -57.25 -43.87 34.56
N PRO A 393 -57.34 -42.57 34.20
CA PRO A 393 -56.55 -42.02 33.11
C PRO A 393 -55.05 -42.25 33.28
N LYS A 394 -54.38 -42.62 32.20
CA LYS A 394 -52.93 -42.82 32.18
C LYS A 394 -52.24 -41.53 31.75
N GLU A 395 -51.52 -40.91 32.68
CA GLU A 395 -50.71 -39.72 32.40
C GLU A 395 -49.52 -40.06 31.48
N TYR A 396 -49.12 -39.10 30.66
CA TYR A 396 -47.88 -39.15 29.90
C TYR A 396 -47.20 -37.78 29.82
N THR A 397 -45.89 -37.77 29.63
CA THR A 397 -45.11 -36.54 29.35
C THR A 397 -43.99 -36.79 28.34
N TYR A 398 -43.83 -35.90 27.36
CA TYR A 398 -42.73 -35.93 26.38
C TYR A 398 -42.23 -34.51 26.08
N TRP A 399 -41.08 -34.41 25.42
CA TRP A 399 -40.50 -33.15 24.97
C TRP A 399 -40.60 -33.00 23.47
N GLN A 400 -41.07 -31.83 23.02
CA GLN A 400 -41.08 -31.43 21.61
C GLN A 400 -40.26 -30.14 21.41
N VAL A 401 -39.78 -29.92 20.20
CA VAL A 401 -39.08 -28.73 19.76
C VAL A 401 -40.10 -27.76 19.19
N ASP A 402 -40.46 -26.74 19.98
CA ASP A 402 -41.35 -25.66 19.52
C ASP A 402 -40.63 -24.65 18.62
N GLN A 403 -39.36 -24.38 18.93
CA GLN A 403 -38.52 -23.44 18.22
C GLN A 403 -37.07 -23.92 18.26
N LEU A 404 -36.37 -23.82 17.13
CA LEU A 404 -34.95 -24.10 17.03
C LEU A 404 -34.39 -23.36 15.81
N ALA A 405 -33.46 -22.45 16.03
CA ALA A 405 -32.65 -21.84 14.98
C ALA A 405 -31.18 -21.89 15.41
N VAL A 406 -30.32 -22.34 14.50
CA VAL A 406 -28.87 -22.38 14.69
C VAL A 406 -28.23 -21.70 13.50
N TYR A 407 -27.20 -20.90 13.74
CA TYR A 407 -26.58 -20.05 12.74
C TYR A 407 -25.07 -20.27 12.67
N GLN A 408 -24.54 -20.40 11.46
CA GLN A 408 -23.11 -20.46 11.17
C GLN A 408 -22.58 -19.11 10.70
N ILE A 409 -21.29 -18.84 10.87
CA ILE A 409 -20.64 -17.66 10.29
C ILE A 409 -20.60 -17.81 8.76
N ASP A 410 -21.05 -16.79 8.03
CA ASP A 410 -20.93 -16.71 6.57
C ASP A 410 -19.70 -15.88 6.17
N ARG A 411 -19.66 -14.60 6.58
CA ARG A 411 -18.58 -13.66 6.27
C ARG A 411 -18.61 -12.45 7.21
N ALA A 412 -17.56 -11.63 7.17
CA ALA A 412 -17.57 -10.28 7.70
C ALA A 412 -17.13 -9.28 6.63
N GLN A 413 -17.75 -8.10 6.61
CA GLN A 413 -17.36 -6.98 5.75
C GLN A 413 -16.81 -5.86 6.62
N MET A 414 -15.66 -5.31 6.23
CA MET A 414 -14.95 -4.27 6.96
C MET A 414 -14.64 -3.13 6.00
N GLU A 415 -14.96 -1.90 6.40
CA GLU A 415 -14.80 -0.70 5.58
C GLU A 415 -13.88 0.30 6.28
N ASN A 416 -12.98 0.91 5.52
CA ASN A 416 -12.18 2.06 5.92
C ASN A 416 -11.57 2.72 4.69
N TYR A 417 -11.43 4.05 4.71
CA TYR A 417 -10.72 4.84 3.69
C TYR A 417 -9.37 4.25 3.23
N ALA A 418 -8.62 3.63 4.14
CA ALA A 418 -7.28 3.10 3.88
C ALA A 418 -7.27 1.69 3.26
N LEU A 419 -8.39 0.96 3.31
CA LEU A 419 -8.47 -0.39 2.74
C LEU A 419 -8.41 -0.35 1.20
N PRO A 420 -7.89 -1.40 0.54
CA PRO A 420 -7.95 -1.53 -0.91
C PRO A 420 -9.39 -1.42 -1.40
N GLY A 421 -9.70 -0.43 -2.23
CA GLY A 421 -11.08 -0.19 -2.70
C GLY A 421 -12.04 0.39 -1.64
N GLY A 422 -11.58 0.61 -0.40
CA GLY A 422 -12.38 1.15 0.71
C GLY A 422 -13.09 0.11 1.58
N GLU A 423 -13.09 -1.16 1.16
CA GLU A 423 -13.79 -2.27 1.80
C GLU A 423 -13.02 -3.58 1.60
N VAL A 424 -13.13 -4.50 2.56
CA VAL A 424 -12.64 -5.88 2.45
C VAL A 424 -13.70 -6.85 2.99
N THR A 425 -13.85 -8.01 2.33
CA THR A 425 -14.74 -9.08 2.77
C THR A 425 -13.93 -10.27 3.26
N LEU A 426 -14.07 -10.59 4.55
CA LEU A 426 -13.39 -11.68 5.23
C LEU A 426 -14.27 -12.93 5.21
N TYR A 427 -13.74 -14.02 4.69
CA TYR A 427 -14.39 -15.33 4.72
C TYR A 427 -13.76 -16.23 5.79
N PRO A 428 -14.57 -17.03 6.49
CA PRO A 428 -14.08 -17.87 7.58
C PRO A 428 -13.11 -18.96 7.06
N ASN A 429 -11.88 -18.93 7.53
CA ASN A 429 -10.84 -19.90 7.23
C ASN A 429 -10.68 -20.90 8.39
N ASN A 430 -10.47 -22.19 8.07
CA ASN A 430 -10.37 -23.28 9.06
C ASN A 430 -11.53 -23.30 10.09
N TYR A 431 -12.71 -22.81 9.70
CA TYR A 431 -13.90 -22.75 10.54
C TYR A 431 -14.67 -24.07 10.51
N GLY A 432 -14.93 -24.64 11.69
CA GLY A 432 -15.84 -25.77 11.85
C GLY A 432 -17.28 -25.29 11.96
N SER A 433 -18.05 -25.42 10.88
CA SER A 433 -19.48 -25.08 10.88
C SER A 433 -20.29 -25.99 11.80
N PRO A 434 -21.27 -25.45 12.57
CA PRO A 434 -22.18 -26.26 13.38
C PRO A 434 -23.02 -27.19 12.49
N THR A 435 -23.26 -28.40 12.98
CA THR A 435 -24.10 -29.40 12.31
C THR A 435 -25.30 -29.75 13.19
N LEU A 436 -26.46 -29.92 12.55
CA LEU A 436 -27.73 -30.20 13.21
C LEU A 436 -28.41 -31.41 12.56
N GLU A 437 -28.89 -32.34 13.38
CA GLU A 437 -29.86 -33.36 12.95
C GLU A 437 -31.14 -33.18 13.79
N LEU A 438 -32.26 -33.01 13.11
CA LEU A 438 -33.55 -32.75 13.74
C LEU A 438 -34.60 -33.74 13.20
N THR A 439 -35.41 -34.29 14.10
CA THR A 439 -36.67 -34.94 13.75
C THR A 439 -37.70 -34.45 14.76
N ASN A 440 -38.73 -33.77 14.28
CA ASN A 440 -39.77 -33.22 15.13
C ASN A 440 -41.19 -33.49 14.63
N SER A 441 -42.14 -33.53 15.57
CA SER A 441 -43.57 -33.52 15.27
C SER A 441 -44.32 -32.63 16.26
N THR A 442 -45.48 -32.13 15.84
CA THR A 442 -46.44 -31.45 16.71
C THR A 442 -47.66 -32.31 17.01
N GLU A 443 -47.76 -33.49 16.39
CA GLU A 443 -48.89 -34.41 16.53
C GLU A 443 -48.64 -35.34 17.72
N VAL A 444 -49.58 -35.39 18.66
CA VAL A 444 -49.42 -36.18 19.91
C VAL A 444 -49.29 -37.68 19.63
N GLU A 445 -49.91 -38.16 18.55
CA GLU A 445 -49.88 -39.55 18.12
C GLU A 445 -48.49 -40.01 17.63
N ASP A 446 -47.61 -39.09 17.24
CA ASP A 446 -46.22 -39.40 16.90
C ASP A 446 -45.34 -39.54 18.17
N HIS A 447 -45.82 -39.01 19.31
CA HIS A 447 -45.11 -38.99 20.58
C HIS A 447 -45.62 -39.98 21.61
N VAL A 448 -46.87 -40.42 21.49
CA VAL A 448 -47.54 -41.20 22.53
C VAL A 448 -48.19 -42.43 21.90
N VAL A 449 -47.75 -43.61 22.33
CA VAL A 449 -48.30 -44.90 21.94
C VAL A 449 -49.06 -45.50 23.13
N PRO A 450 -50.41 -45.47 23.10
CA PRO A 450 -51.25 -46.15 24.07
C PRO A 450 -51.00 -47.66 24.07
N GLN A 451 -51.07 -48.28 25.24
CA GLN A 451 -50.89 -49.72 25.37
C GLN A 451 -52.25 -50.41 25.33
N ASP A 452 -52.35 -51.48 24.56
CA ASP A 452 -53.57 -52.30 24.53
C ASP A 452 -53.81 -52.92 25.92
N THR A 453 -55.05 -52.83 26.40
CA THR A 453 -55.50 -53.50 27.63
C THR A 453 -55.43 -55.02 27.49
N GLY A 454 -55.45 -55.54 26.26
CA GLY A 454 -55.49 -56.97 25.98
C GLY A 454 -56.88 -57.56 26.18
N GLY A 455 -57.00 -58.89 26.02
CA GLY A 455 -58.26 -59.60 26.21
C GLY A 455 -58.60 -59.70 27.70
N ILE A 456 -59.71 -59.07 28.11
CA ILE A 456 -60.25 -59.20 29.47
C ILE A 456 -60.98 -60.54 29.57
N GLU A 457 -60.28 -61.58 30.02
CA GLU A 457 -60.86 -62.89 30.30
C GLU A 457 -61.44 -62.92 31.71
N PHE A 458 -62.77 -62.98 31.80
CA PHE A 458 -63.48 -63.13 33.06
C PHE A 458 -64.41 -64.35 33.02
N LYS A 459 -64.28 -65.21 34.03
CA LYS A 459 -65.13 -66.39 34.20
C LYS A 459 -66.10 -66.15 35.36
N PRO A 460 -67.38 -65.84 35.09
CA PRO A 460 -68.34 -65.56 36.15
C PRO A 460 -68.69 -66.83 36.95
N GLU A 461 -68.98 -66.66 38.23
CA GLU A 461 -69.61 -67.72 39.04
C GLU A 461 -71.07 -67.94 38.63
N VAL A 462 -71.64 -69.10 38.98
CA VAL A 462 -73.05 -69.40 38.70
C VAL A 462 -73.94 -68.56 39.61
N VAL A 463 -74.81 -67.74 39.02
CA VAL A 463 -75.74 -66.86 39.75
C VAL A 463 -76.93 -67.67 40.26
N ASP A 464 -77.21 -67.60 41.56
CA ASP A 464 -78.33 -68.30 42.20
C ASP A 464 -79.46 -67.33 42.53
N GLY A 465 -80.58 -67.45 41.82
CA GLY A 465 -81.76 -66.58 41.98
C GLY A 465 -82.70 -66.97 43.10
N GLY A 466 -82.44 -68.09 43.80
CA GLY A 466 -83.35 -68.60 44.81
C GLY A 466 -84.69 -68.97 44.20
N ASP A 467 -85.69 -68.08 44.28
CA ASP A 467 -87.09 -68.31 43.87
C ASP A 467 -87.50 -67.64 42.54
N HIS A 468 -86.59 -66.96 41.85
CA HIS A 468 -86.83 -66.32 40.54
C HIS A 468 -85.66 -66.52 39.57
N GLU A 469 -85.92 -66.41 38.26
CA GLU A 469 -84.87 -66.46 37.25
C GLU A 469 -83.97 -65.20 37.37
N PRO A 470 -82.66 -65.34 37.62
CA PRO A 470 -81.75 -64.20 37.69
C PRO A 470 -81.69 -63.45 36.37
N GLY A 471 -81.71 -62.13 36.45
CA GLY A 471 -81.51 -61.21 35.33
C GLY A 471 -80.28 -60.32 35.51
N PRO A 472 -80.04 -59.40 34.55
CA PRO A 472 -78.90 -58.49 34.59
C PRO A 472 -78.80 -57.60 35.85
N ASP A 473 -79.90 -57.39 36.57
CA ASP A 473 -79.92 -56.54 37.78
C ASP A 473 -79.42 -57.27 39.05
N ASP A 474 -79.26 -58.61 38.99
CA ASP A 474 -78.91 -59.45 40.15
C ASP A 474 -77.39 -59.66 40.36
N VAL A 475 -76.56 -59.14 39.45
CA VAL A 475 -75.09 -59.22 39.51
C VAL A 475 -74.45 -57.89 39.15
N ASP A 476 -73.39 -57.50 39.84
CA ASP A 476 -72.58 -56.33 39.50
C ASP A 476 -71.09 -56.60 39.71
N ASP A 477 -70.43 -57.04 38.64
CA ASP A 477 -68.98 -57.29 38.62
C ASP A 477 -68.19 -56.09 38.08
N THR A 478 -68.79 -54.89 38.05
CA THR A 478 -68.15 -53.68 37.50
C THR A 478 -66.78 -53.42 38.13
N ASP A 479 -66.68 -53.47 39.47
CA ASP A 479 -65.42 -53.22 40.17
C ASP A 479 -64.35 -54.29 39.86
N VAL A 480 -64.74 -55.57 39.82
CA VAL A 480 -63.83 -56.69 39.54
C VAL A 480 -63.30 -56.64 38.10
N LEU A 481 -64.16 -56.32 37.14
CA LEU A 481 -63.79 -56.15 35.73
C LEU A 481 -62.95 -54.89 35.50
N THR A 482 -63.19 -53.82 36.26
CA THR A 482 -62.38 -52.59 36.23
C THR A 482 -60.97 -52.87 36.76
N ASP A 483 -60.84 -53.53 37.92
CA ASP A 483 -59.53 -53.89 38.50
C ASP A 483 -58.71 -54.81 37.59
N LEU A 484 -59.36 -55.79 36.94
CA LEU A 484 -58.71 -56.67 35.96
C LEU A 484 -58.19 -55.89 34.74
N ALA A 485 -58.99 -54.96 34.21
CA ALA A 485 -58.60 -54.11 33.08
C ALA A 485 -57.49 -53.10 33.45
N GLU A 486 -57.52 -52.53 34.66
CA GLU A 486 -56.48 -51.62 35.14
C GLU A 486 -55.13 -52.33 35.34
N MET A 487 -55.15 -53.57 35.87
CA MET A 487 -53.94 -54.37 36.08
C MET A 487 -53.26 -54.78 34.76
N GLN A 488 -54.05 -54.96 33.69
CA GLN A 488 -53.56 -55.37 32.38
C GLN A 488 -53.12 -54.18 31.50
N THR A 489 -53.74 -53.00 31.69
CA THR A 489 -53.41 -51.78 30.94
C THR A 489 -52.11 -51.15 31.46
N LYS A 490 -51.03 -51.36 30.70
CA LYS A 490 -49.71 -50.76 30.98
C LYS A 490 -49.72 -49.24 30.78
N ASP A 491 -48.72 -48.58 31.35
CA ASP A 491 -48.48 -47.16 31.08
C ASP A 491 -48.09 -46.95 29.60
N PRO A 492 -48.45 -45.82 29.00
CA PRO A 492 -48.14 -45.55 27.60
C PRO A 492 -46.65 -45.46 27.35
N GLU A 493 -46.27 -45.80 26.13
CA GLU A 493 -44.93 -45.54 25.60
C GLU A 493 -44.92 -44.11 25.05
N VAL A 494 -43.87 -43.35 25.36
CA VAL A 494 -43.67 -41.99 24.89
C VAL A 494 -42.32 -41.83 24.21
N GLN A 495 -42.26 -40.90 23.26
CA GLN A 495 -41.07 -40.58 22.50
C GLN A 495 -40.95 -39.05 22.37
N ASN A 496 -39.79 -38.49 22.71
CA ASN A 496 -39.52 -37.08 22.45
C ASN A 496 -39.23 -36.84 20.96
N ASP A 497 -39.18 -35.58 20.57
CA ASP A 497 -38.44 -35.19 19.36
C ASP A 497 -36.95 -35.57 19.47
N ARG A 498 -36.27 -35.61 18.33
CA ARG A 498 -34.83 -35.88 18.25
C ARG A 498 -34.05 -34.64 17.87
N LEU A 499 -33.02 -34.32 18.65
CA LEU A 499 -32.06 -33.28 18.32
C LEU A 499 -30.62 -33.74 18.59
N VAL A 500 -29.79 -33.71 17.56
CA VAL A 500 -28.33 -33.91 17.67
C VAL A 500 -27.61 -32.67 17.18
N PHE A 501 -26.73 -32.12 18.00
CA PHE A 501 -25.93 -30.93 17.69
C PHE A 501 -24.45 -31.30 17.76
N ASN A 502 -23.70 -31.05 16.67
CA ASN A 502 -22.28 -31.39 16.56
C ASN A 502 -21.94 -32.85 16.96
N GLY A 503 -22.86 -33.79 16.67
CA GLY A 503 -22.74 -35.20 17.02
C GLY A 503 -23.14 -35.57 18.45
N GLU A 504 -23.51 -34.60 19.30
CA GLU A 504 -24.02 -34.83 20.65
C GLU A 504 -25.55 -34.82 20.68
N THR A 505 -26.17 -35.85 21.26
CA THR A 505 -27.63 -35.93 21.42
C THR A 505 -28.09 -34.95 22.50
N ILE A 506 -28.79 -33.90 22.08
CA ILE A 506 -29.41 -32.90 22.96
C ILE A 506 -30.82 -33.32 23.35
N MET A 507 -31.60 -33.89 22.42
CA MET A 507 -32.92 -34.46 22.71
C MET A 507 -32.96 -35.89 22.20
N ASP A 508 -33.22 -36.81 23.12
CA ASP A 508 -33.20 -38.26 22.89
C ASP A 508 -34.62 -38.76 22.62
N ASP A 509 -34.81 -39.37 21.45
CA ASP A 509 -36.05 -39.96 20.95
C ASP A 509 -36.15 -41.46 21.26
N THR A 510 -35.43 -41.97 22.25
CA THR A 510 -35.63 -43.34 22.73
C THR A 510 -37.01 -43.49 23.40
N VAL A 511 -37.71 -44.55 23.03
CA VAL A 511 -39.03 -44.88 23.59
C VAL A 511 -38.90 -45.15 25.09
N ALA A 512 -39.68 -44.43 25.90
CA ALA A 512 -39.72 -44.54 27.36
C ALA A 512 -41.15 -44.79 27.86
N ASN A 513 -41.30 -45.40 29.03
CA ASN A 513 -42.62 -45.57 29.64
C ASN A 513 -43.02 -44.30 30.39
N LYS A 514 -44.23 -43.80 30.13
CA LYS A 514 -44.90 -42.67 30.82
C LYS A 514 -44.22 -41.30 30.65
N THR A 515 -42.91 -41.21 30.82
CA THR A 515 -42.16 -39.94 30.82
C THR A 515 -40.90 -40.08 29.96
N GLY A 516 -40.80 -39.23 28.94
CA GLY A 516 -39.63 -39.15 28.06
C GLY A 516 -38.39 -38.61 28.78
N PRO A 517 -37.18 -38.92 28.28
CA PRO A 517 -35.92 -38.34 28.78
C PRO A 517 -35.95 -36.81 28.80
N THR A 518 -35.29 -36.17 29.78
CA THR A 518 -35.18 -34.70 29.80
C THR A 518 -34.10 -34.25 28.80
N PRO A 519 -34.34 -33.23 27.96
CA PRO A 519 -33.34 -32.72 27.03
C PRO A 519 -32.09 -32.19 27.74
N GLY A 520 -30.94 -32.39 27.10
CA GLY A 520 -29.68 -31.74 27.43
C GLY A 520 -29.64 -30.27 27.01
N ARG A 521 -28.44 -29.71 26.93
CA ARG A 521 -28.20 -28.30 26.59
C ARG A 521 -27.25 -28.20 25.42
N ILE A 522 -27.59 -27.37 24.42
CA ILE A 522 -26.67 -27.00 23.35
C ILE A 522 -25.46 -26.26 23.99
N PRO A 523 -24.21 -26.66 23.70
CA PRO A 523 -23.02 -25.99 24.25
C PRO A 523 -23.02 -24.48 23.97
N ASP A 524 -22.44 -23.70 24.89
CA ASP A 524 -22.38 -22.24 24.75
C ASP A 524 -21.37 -21.85 23.66
N PRO A 525 -21.73 -20.94 22.73
CA PRO A 525 -20.82 -20.55 21.66
C PRO A 525 -19.57 -19.86 22.21
N GLN A 526 -18.45 -20.05 21.51
CA GLN A 526 -17.14 -19.49 21.88
C GLN A 526 -16.67 -18.49 20.83
N ILE A 527 -15.85 -17.52 21.21
CA ILE A 527 -15.23 -16.59 20.25
C ILE A 527 -14.27 -17.37 19.32
N ILE A 528 -14.35 -17.10 18.02
CA ILE A 528 -13.45 -17.67 17.00
C ILE A 528 -11.98 -17.25 17.22
N GLY A 529 -11.05 -18.06 16.70
CA GLY A 529 -9.62 -17.74 16.76
C GLY A 529 -9.21 -16.62 15.81
N ASP A 530 -8.01 -16.05 16.04
CA ASP A 530 -7.46 -14.87 15.36
C ASP A 530 -7.28 -15.01 13.84
N GLU A 531 -7.31 -16.23 13.29
CA GLU A 531 -7.10 -16.50 11.87
C GLU A 531 -8.38 -16.95 11.14
N VAL A 532 -9.53 -16.94 11.82
CA VAL A 532 -10.79 -17.40 11.22
C VAL A 532 -11.34 -16.35 10.26
N LEU A 533 -11.61 -15.13 10.73
CA LEU A 533 -12.02 -14.01 9.87
C LEU A 533 -10.86 -13.01 9.78
N TYR A 534 -9.85 -13.37 8.99
CA TYR A 534 -8.60 -12.63 8.88
C TYR A 534 -8.16 -12.49 7.42
N GLU A 535 -7.71 -11.31 7.04
CA GLU A 535 -7.03 -11.07 5.76
C GLU A 535 -5.88 -10.06 5.93
N GLY A 536 -4.69 -10.46 5.50
CA GLY A 536 -3.48 -9.63 5.50
C GLY A 536 -3.12 -9.08 4.12
N GLN A 537 -1.96 -8.42 4.00
CA GLN A 537 -1.44 -7.89 2.73
C GLN A 537 -2.39 -6.91 2.02
N LEU A 538 -3.21 -6.18 2.78
CA LEU A 538 -4.17 -5.21 2.27
C LEU A 538 -3.46 -3.88 1.97
N MET A 539 -2.92 -3.73 0.76
CA MET A 539 -2.11 -2.57 0.37
C MET A 539 -2.91 -1.26 0.29
N ILE A 540 -2.46 -0.25 1.04
CA ILE A 540 -3.01 1.12 0.98
C ILE A 540 -2.62 1.74 -0.36
N ASN A 541 -3.61 2.18 -1.14
CA ASN A 541 -3.38 2.79 -2.45
C ASN A 541 -2.47 4.04 -2.35
N SER A 542 -1.42 4.09 -3.18
CA SER A 542 -0.41 5.17 -3.21
C SER A 542 -0.98 6.55 -3.47
N GLY A 543 -2.16 6.66 -4.09
CA GLY A 543 -2.84 7.93 -4.40
C GLY A 543 -3.75 8.47 -3.30
N LEU A 544 -3.93 7.76 -2.18
CA LEU A 544 -4.74 8.26 -1.07
C LEU A 544 -4.06 9.44 -0.37
N LEU A 545 -4.83 10.51 -0.18
CA LEU A 545 -4.40 11.68 0.57
C LEU A 545 -4.19 11.35 2.04
N ASN A 546 -3.31 12.09 2.69
CA ASN A 546 -3.16 12.02 4.13
C ASN A 546 -4.51 12.35 4.78
N ARG A 547 -4.95 11.49 5.70
CA ARG A 547 -6.22 11.67 6.43
C ARG A 547 -6.11 11.08 7.82
N GLN A 548 -6.43 11.89 8.81
CA GLN A 548 -6.38 11.49 10.23
C GLN A 548 -7.66 10.78 10.65
N ASN A 549 -7.52 9.74 11.48
CA ASN A 549 -8.62 9.06 12.18
C ASN A 549 -9.81 8.70 11.26
N THR A 550 -9.54 8.10 10.12
CA THR A 550 -10.60 7.60 9.23
C THR A 550 -11.41 6.53 9.96
N THR A 551 -12.72 6.73 9.98
CA THR A 551 -13.67 5.82 10.63
C THR A 551 -13.63 4.45 9.95
N SER A 552 -13.62 3.41 10.78
CA SER A 552 -13.82 2.03 10.35
C SER A 552 -15.22 1.56 10.74
N THR A 553 -15.86 0.83 9.86
CA THR A 553 -17.16 0.20 10.09
C THR A 553 -17.11 -1.26 9.64
N GLY A 554 -18.02 -2.08 10.13
CA GLY A 554 -18.11 -3.45 9.67
C GLY A 554 -19.38 -4.16 10.08
N THR A 555 -19.71 -5.20 9.35
CA THR A 555 -20.91 -6.04 9.53
C THR A 555 -20.51 -7.50 9.43
N ILE A 556 -20.95 -8.33 10.37
CA ILE A 556 -20.79 -9.78 10.34
C ILE A 556 -22.12 -10.44 9.98
N TYR A 557 -22.04 -11.49 9.16
CA TYR A 557 -23.18 -12.21 8.62
C TYR A 557 -23.20 -13.64 9.14
N TYR A 558 -24.37 -14.07 9.59
CA TYR A 558 -24.63 -15.42 10.07
C TYR A 558 -25.77 -16.04 9.25
N THR A 559 -25.50 -17.19 8.63
CA THR A 559 -26.49 -17.93 7.85
C THR A 559 -27.17 -18.99 8.71
N MET A 560 -28.50 -19.07 8.64
CA MET A 560 -29.27 -20.08 9.37
C MET A 560 -29.08 -21.47 8.75
N LEU A 561 -28.92 -22.49 9.58
CA LEU A 561 -28.91 -23.88 9.10
C LEU A 561 -30.29 -24.26 8.53
N SER A 562 -30.29 -25.15 7.53
CA SER A 562 -31.51 -25.59 6.85
C SER A 562 -32.50 -26.27 7.80
N GLU A 563 -31.98 -27.05 8.74
CA GLU A 563 -32.69 -27.71 9.81
C GLU A 563 -33.06 -26.67 10.88
N ASN A 564 -34.33 -26.29 10.94
CA ASN A 564 -34.85 -25.31 11.91
C ASN A 564 -36.34 -25.56 12.18
N VAL A 565 -36.84 -24.99 13.28
CA VAL A 565 -38.26 -24.92 13.64
C VAL A 565 -38.57 -23.47 13.98
N GLU A 566 -39.47 -22.83 13.23
CA GLU A 566 -39.85 -21.42 13.42
C GLU A 566 -38.62 -20.47 13.45
N GLY A 567 -37.62 -20.73 12.60
CA GLY A 567 -36.41 -19.92 12.50
C GLY A 567 -36.61 -18.59 11.75
N ASN A 568 -35.84 -17.57 12.11
CA ASN A 568 -36.01 -16.20 11.63
C ASN A 568 -35.17 -15.82 10.39
N GLY A 569 -34.62 -16.80 9.66
CA GLY A 569 -33.74 -16.55 8.51
C GLY A 569 -32.38 -15.94 8.89
N ASP A 570 -31.52 -15.69 7.90
CA ASP A 570 -30.15 -15.17 8.10
C ASP A 570 -30.11 -13.86 8.91
N GLN A 571 -29.02 -13.66 9.65
CA GLN A 571 -28.84 -12.54 10.57
C GLN A 571 -27.58 -11.75 10.24
N GLU A 572 -27.64 -10.43 10.45
CA GLU A 572 -26.51 -9.52 10.30
C GLU A 572 -26.35 -8.66 11.55
N PHE A 573 -25.10 -8.40 11.94
CA PHE A 573 -24.79 -7.62 13.15
C PHE A 573 -23.64 -6.66 12.88
N LEU A 574 -23.70 -5.49 13.52
CA LEU A 574 -22.59 -4.54 13.47
C LEU A 574 -21.39 -5.06 14.26
N ILE A 575 -20.19 -4.86 13.72
CA ILE A 575 -18.93 -5.15 14.38
C ILE A 575 -18.51 -3.89 15.15
N SER A 576 -18.42 -3.98 16.48
CA SER A 576 -18.07 -2.83 17.32
C SER A 576 -17.44 -3.25 18.65
N PRO A 577 -16.32 -2.63 19.06
CA PRO A 577 -15.62 -1.52 18.39
C PRO A 577 -14.69 -1.97 17.24
N ILE A 578 -14.30 -1.01 16.39
CA ILE A 578 -13.21 -1.12 15.42
C ILE A 578 -12.34 0.14 15.54
N ASN A 579 -11.01 0.01 15.48
CA ASN A 579 -10.09 1.15 15.54
C ASN A 579 -10.19 2.04 14.29
N SER A 580 -9.85 3.33 14.41
CA SER A 580 -9.64 4.20 13.25
C SER A 580 -8.27 3.96 12.60
N VAL A 581 -8.08 4.48 11.39
CA VAL A 581 -6.78 4.46 10.68
C VAL A 581 -6.35 5.88 10.34
N THR A 582 -5.07 6.20 10.45
CA THR A 582 -4.49 7.49 10.04
C THR A 582 -3.53 7.25 8.88
N VAL A 583 -3.89 7.71 7.68
CA VAL A 583 -3.01 7.66 6.51
C VAL A 583 -2.08 8.87 6.56
N HIS A 584 -0.77 8.64 6.60
CA HIS A 584 0.23 9.71 6.60
C HIS A 584 1.51 9.27 5.89
N THR A 585 1.71 9.70 4.65
CA THR A 585 2.90 9.34 3.87
C THR A 585 4.07 10.28 4.18
N PRO A 586 5.17 9.77 4.76
CA PRO A 586 6.26 10.61 5.26
C PRO A 586 7.31 10.91 4.19
N VAL A 587 7.80 12.15 4.20
CA VAL A 587 9.00 12.59 3.49
C VAL A 587 9.85 13.49 4.38
N VAL A 588 11.16 13.47 4.14
CA VAL A 588 12.13 14.33 4.81
C VAL A 588 13.02 15.04 3.78
N ASN A 589 13.62 16.13 4.21
CA ASN A 589 14.61 16.87 3.45
C ASN A 589 15.60 17.53 4.40
N TYR A 590 16.72 16.86 4.64
CA TYR A 590 17.86 17.39 5.39
C TYR A 590 19.04 17.64 4.45
N SER A 591 18.74 18.19 3.27
CA SER A 591 19.79 18.51 2.29
C SER A 591 20.83 19.44 2.91
N LEU A 592 22.06 19.39 2.43
CA LEU A 592 23.18 20.15 2.98
C LEU A 592 24.02 20.76 1.85
N LEU A 593 24.39 22.03 2.01
CA LEU A 593 25.46 22.66 1.25
C LEU A 593 26.71 22.79 2.15
N PRO A 594 27.76 22.00 1.92
CA PRO A 594 29.04 22.17 2.60
C PRO A 594 29.70 23.50 2.23
N ASP A 595 30.45 24.07 3.16
CA ASP A 595 31.20 25.32 2.93
C ASP A 595 32.59 25.07 2.31
N ASP A 596 32.66 24.17 1.32
CA ASP A 596 33.92 23.72 0.70
C ASP A 596 34.66 24.82 -0.08
N ASN A 597 33.96 25.89 -0.41
CA ASN A 597 34.50 27.06 -1.10
C ASN A 597 35.12 28.08 -0.15
N ARG A 598 35.00 27.90 1.18
CA ARG A 598 35.59 28.80 2.18
C ARG A 598 37.09 29.09 1.98
N PRO A 599 37.97 28.12 1.64
CA PRO A 599 39.39 28.39 1.43
C PRO A 599 39.70 29.37 0.29
N PHE A 600 38.71 29.69 -0.55
CA PHE A 600 38.82 30.61 -1.69
C PHE A 600 38.10 31.96 -1.42
N ASP A 601 37.60 32.18 -0.20
CA ASP A 601 36.96 33.43 0.20
C ASP A 601 37.98 34.56 0.34
N GLN A 602 38.00 35.44 -0.67
CA GLN A 602 38.92 36.57 -0.75
C GLN A 602 38.43 37.82 -0.01
N ARG A 603 37.29 37.79 0.69
CA ARG A 603 36.79 38.95 1.44
C ARG A 603 37.76 39.33 2.55
N MET A 604 38.03 40.63 2.69
CA MET A 604 38.83 41.15 3.81
C MET A 604 38.08 41.11 5.14
N THR A 605 36.74 41.04 5.08
CA THR A 605 35.86 40.77 6.22
C THR A 605 34.93 39.60 5.85
N PRO A 606 35.36 38.34 6.04
CA PRO A 606 34.56 37.17 5.73
C PRO A 606 33.30 37.06 6.61
N ASP A 607 32.18 36.67 6.01
CA ASP A 607 30.97 36.28 6.75
C ASP A 607 31.04 34.78 7.06
N MET A 608 31.17 34.44 8.34
CA MET A 608 31.26 33.06 8.84
C MET A 608 29.89 32.46 9.18
N THR A 609 28.80 33.20 9.05
CA THR A 609 27.45 32.74 9.38
C THR A 609 26.73 32.04 8.21
N ARG A 610 27.34 32.07 7.01
CA ARG A 610 26.75 31.60 5.75
C ARG A 610 27.80 30.84 4.96
N ALA A 611 27.40 29.83 4.20
CA ALA A 611 28.31 29.19 3.24
C ALA A 611 28.66 30.17 2.11
N VAL A 612 29.86 30.05 1.55
CA VAL A 612 30.32 30.93 0.46
C VAL A 612 30.35 30.18 -0.87
N LEU A 613 29.89 30.84 -1.93
CA LEU A 613 30.03 30.35 -3.31
C LEU A 613 30.91 31.32 -4.09
N ILE A 614 31.96 30.80 -4.74
CA ILE A 614 32.89 31.62 -5.52
C ILE A 614 32.49 31.57 -6.98
N LEU A 615 32.44 32.74 -7.63
CA LEU A 615 32.16 32.82 -9.07
C LEU A 615 33.18 31.98 -9.86
N ASP A 616 32.70 31.28 -10.90
CA ASP A 616 33.50 30.40 -11.76
C ASP A 616 34.14 29.20 -11.05
N ARG A 617 33.54 28.79 -9.91
CA ARG A 617 33.97 27.62 -9.15
C ARG A 617 32.82 26.62 -8.97
N PRO A 618 33.10 25.30 -8.96
CA PRO A 618 32.10 24.31 -8.62
C PRO A 618 31.70 24.36 -7.14
N PHE A 619 30.51 23.84 -6.84
CA PHE A 619 30.02 23.56 -5.49
C PHE A 619 29.08 22.36 -5.53
N THR A 620 28.97 21.62 -4.42
CA THR A 620 28.19 20.39 -4.35
C THR A 620 27.07 20.52 -3.32
N ILE A 621 25.86 20.11 -3.69
CA ILE A 621 24.73 19.97 -2.78
C ILE A 621 24.59 18.49 -2.45
N HIS A 622 24.50 18.16 -1.16
CA HIS A 622 24.12 16.83 -0.69
C HIS A 622 22.61 16.78 -0.46
N PHE A 623 21.98 15.73 -0.95
CA PHE A 623 20.55 15.48 -0.78
C PHE A 623 20.37 14.22 0.06
N THR A 624 19.33 14.18 0.87
CA THR A 624 18.99 12.99 1.65
C THR A 624 17.49 12.81 1.75
N GLU A 625 17.06 11.57 1.50
CA GLU A 625 15.74 11.04 1.84
C GLU A 625 15.76 10.34 3.21
N SER A 626 16.92 10.33 3.88
CA SER A 626 17.09 9.81 5.21
C SER A 626 17.16 10.92 6.24
N GLY A 627 16.52 10.72 7.39
CA GLY A 627 16.53 11.66 8.50
C GLY A 627 15.44 11.37 9.51
N GLN A 628 15.34 12.22 10.54
CA GLN A 628 14.32 12.11 11.58
C GLN A 628 12.95 12.55 11.03
N HIS A 629 11.90 11.75 11.28
CA HIS A 629 10.51 12.17 11.12
C HIS A 629 9.80 12.18 12.49
N LEU A 630 8.48 12.03 12.54
CA LEU A 630 7.71 11.89 13.78
C LEU A 630 8.19 10.67 14.60
N ASN A 631 8.17 10.80 15.93
CA ASN A 631 8.55 9.72 16.85
C ASN A 631 7.36 8.80 17.16
N ILE A 632 6.81 8.16 16.12
CA ILE A 632 5.69 7.20 16.18
C ILE A 632 6.12 5.86 15.56
N PRO A 633 5.47 4.72 15.91
CA PRO A 633 5.85 3.41 15.41
C PRO A 633 5.91 3.35 13.89
N GLY A 634 7.01 2.80 13.38
CA GLY A 634 7.29 2.73 11.95
C GLY A 634 8.13 3.90 11.48
N TYR A 635 7.91 5.11 12.01
CA TYR A 635 8.59 6.38 11.69
C TYR A 635 9.89 6.55 12.49
N GLY A 636 10.36 7.79 12.69
CA GLY A 636 11.65 8.09 13.33
C GLY A 636 12.79 8.37 12.35
N ASN A 637 14.04 8.13 12.77
CA ASN A 637 15.24 8.37 11.95
C ASN A 637 15.54 7.20 11.01
N ARG A 638 15.25 7.35 9.71
CA ARG A 638 15.40 6.28 8.70
C ARG A 638 15.37 6.84 7.28
N ASP A 639 15.50 5.93 6.31
CA ASP A 639 15.31 6.20 4.88
C ASP A 639 13.81 6.23 4.48
N TYR A 640 13.41 7.32 3.83
CA TYR A 640 12.08 7.61 3.31
C TYR A 640 12.02 7.66 1.77
N ALA A 641 13.06 7.20 1.08
CA ALA A 641 13.10 7.17 -0.38
C ALA A 641 11.90 6.44 -1.01
N LYS A 642 11.42 5.35 -0.37
CA LYS A 642 10.22 4.59 -0.78
C LYS A 642 8.98 5.48 -0.98
N TYR A 643 8.83 6.53 -0.16
CA TYR A 643 7.65 7.39 -0.15
C TYR A 643 7.88 8.72 -0.86
N THR A 644 9.07 8.94 -1.43
CA THR A 644 9.44 10.19 -2.09
C THR A 644 9.14 10.09 -3.58
N LYS A 645 8.27 10.96 -4.09
CA LYS A 645 7.91 11.13 -5.50
C LYS A 645 9.06 11.73 -6.30
N ASN A 646 9.57 12.86 -5.83
CA ASN A 646 10.62 13.62 -6.49
C ASN A 646 11.32 14.57 -5.50
N LYS A 647 12.57 14.89 -5.82
CA LYS A 647 13.33 15.97 -5.17
C LYS A 647 13.53 17.10 -6.17
N ARG A 648 13.59 18.34 -5.71
CA ARG A 648 13.92 19.48 -6.56
C ARG A 648 14.69 20.56 -5.81
N ILE A 649 15.49 21.31 -6.54
CA ILE A 649 16.28 22.44 -6.05
C ILE A 649 16.03 23.66 -6.94
N GLN A 650 16.03 24.85 -6.33
CA GLN A 650 15.90 26.12 -7.03
C GLN A 650 16.97 27.09 -6.52
N PHE A 651 17.67 27.70 -7.47
CA PHE A 651 18.65 28.73 -7.21
C PHE A 651 18.07 30.11 -7.57
N PRO A 652 18.26 31.14 -6.74
CA PRO A 652 17.84 32.52 -7.07
C PRO A 652 18.80 33.21 -8.06
N PHE A 653 19.69 32.45 -8.68
CA PHE A 653 20.64 32.85 -9.72
C PHE A 653 20.84 31.68 -10.70
N GLY A 654 21.39 31.96 -11.87
CA GLY A 654 21.68 30.90 -12.84
C GLY A 654 22.84 29.99 -12.40
N VAL A 655 22.78 28.70 -12.76
CA VAL A 655 23.82 27.71 -12.45
C VAL A 655 24.09 26.79 -13.63
N PHE A 656 25.29 26.22 -13.67
CA PHE A 656 25.62 25.14 -14.59
C PHE A 656 25.58 23.77 -13.90
N GLN A 657 25.11 22.75 -14.62
CA GLN A 657 25.33 21.35 -14.31
C GLN A 657 26.02 20.71 -15.53
N GLY A 658 27.33 20.46 -15.44
CA GLY A 658 28.13 20.14 -16.61
C GLY A 658 28.03 21.24 -17.67
N SER A 659 27.61 20.89 -18.89
CA SER A 659 27.42 21.87 -19.98
C SER A 659 26.05 22.56 -19.98
N GLN A 660 25.09 22.04 -19.21
CA GLN A 660 23.72 22.53 -19.17
C GLN A 660 23.59 23.75 -18.25
N TYR A 661 22.93 24.80 -18.75
CA TYR A 661 22.65 26.01 -17.99
C TYR A 661 21.19 26.03 -17.53
N TYR A 662 20.99 26.31 -16.25
CA TYR A 662 19.68 26.55 -15.65
C TYR A 662 19.57 28.03 -15.28
N PRO A 663 18.59 28.77 -15.83
CA PRO A 663 18.32 30.14 -15.43
C PRO A 663 17.91 30.25 -13.96
N GLU A 664 18.03 31.45 -13.40
CA GLU A 664 17.55 31.75 -12.05
C GLU A 664 16.07 31.37 -11.87
N ASN A 665 15.70 30.99 -10.64
CA ASN A 665 14.36 30.60 -10.24
C ASN A 665 13.78 29.41 -11.03
N THR A 666 14.63 28.58 -11.62
CA THR A 666 14.22 27.34 -12.30
C THR A 666 14.28 26.15 -11.34
N TRP A 667 13.20 25.37 -11.24
CA TRP A 667 13.22 24.10 -10.51
C TRP A 667 14.01 23.04 -11.29
N ILE A 668 15.03 22.48 -10.65
CA ILE A 668 15.85 21.39 -11.17
C ILE A 668 15.46 20.12 -10.43
N TYR A 669 14.95 19.12 -11.16
CA TYR A 669 14.53 17.85 -10.58
C TYR A 669 15.74 16.94 -10.35
N ILE A 670 15.83 16.42 -9.12
CA ILE A 670 16.88 15.52 -8.67
C ILE A 670 16.27 14.11 -8.55
N PRO A 671 16.83 13.10 -9.24
CA PRO A 671 16.33 11.73 -9.11
C PRO A 671 16.40 11.24 -7.65
N VAL A 672 15.35 10.53 -7.21
CA VAL A 672 15.32 9.89 -5.89
C VAL A 672 16.49 8.90 -5.76
N GLY A 673 17.13 8.87 -4.60
CA GLY A 673 18.35 8.11 -4.33
C GLY A 673 19.64 8.78 -4.78
N THR A 674 19.60 9.96 -5.42
CA THR A 674 20.82 10.72 -5.76
C THR A 674 21.37 11.42 -4.50
N PRO A 675 22.55 11.05 -3.97
CA PRO A 675 23.04 11.56 -2.68
C PRO A 675 23.68 12.95 -2.79
N SER A 676 24.13 13.35 -3.98
CA SER A 676 24.76 14.65 -4.18
C SER A 676 24.74 15.06 -5.65
N MET A 677 24.78 16.37 -5.92
CA MET A 677 24.96 16.90 -7.26
C MET A 677 25.86 18.14 -7.25
N THR A 678 26.76 18.20 -8.23
CA THR A 678 27.72 19.30 -8.38
C THR A 678 27.25 20.29 -9.44
N PHE A 679 27.29 21.56 -9.08
CA PHE A 679 26.97 22.70 -9.93
C PHE A 679 28.20 23.58 -10.09
N THR A 680 28.16 24.52 -11.05
CA THR A 680 29.22 25.52 -11.24
C THR A 680 28.62 26.92 -11.34
N MET A 681 29.22 27.86 -10.61
CA MET A 681 28.79 29.26 -10.60
C MET A 681 29.16 29.96 -11.92
N PRO A 682 28.21 30.53 -12.66
CA PRO A 682 28.52 31.39 -13.80
C PRO A 682 29.23 32.67 -13.36
N THR A 683 30.09 33.22 -14.22
CA THR A 683 30.84 34.45 -13.93
C THR A 683 29.94 35.68 -13.77
N TRP A 684 28.78 35.72 -14.42
CA TRP A 684 27.88 36.88 -14.52
C TRP A 684 26.83 36.97 -13.41
N VAL A 685 26.86 36.08 -12.43
CA VAL A 685 26.03 36.22 -11.23
C VAL A 685 26.56 37.41 -10.42
N ASN A 686 25.67 38.30 -10.00
CA ASN A 686 26.07 39.43 -9.17
C ASN A 686 26.53 38.92 -7.80
N GLU A 687 27.58 39.52 -7.25
CA GLU A 687 27.97 39.29 -5.86
C GLU A 687 26.86 39.73 -4.89
N GLY A 688 26.65 38.98 -3.81
CA GLY A 688 25.62 39.28 -2.82
C GLY A 688 25.15 38.08 -2.01
N ASP A 689 24.13 38.31 -1.18
CA ASP A 689 23.54 37.28 -0.32
C ASP A 689 22.30 36.67 -0.97
N TYR A 690 22.18 35.34 -0.88
CA TYR A 690 21.10 34.59 -1.51
C TYR A 690 20.59 33.46 -0.62
N THR A 691 19.42 32.94 -0.95
CA THR A 691 18.82 31.76 -0.31
C THR A 691 18.46 30.73 -1.38
N ILE A 692 19.01 29.53 -1.28
CA ILE A 692 18.73 28.38 -2.15
C ILE A 692 17.64 27.54 -1.48
N TYR A 693 16.70 26.99 -2.26
CA TYR A 693 15.62 26.16 -1.73
C TYR A 693 15.67 24.74 -2.29
N THR A 694 15.42 23.75 -1.44
CA THR A 694 15.25 22.35 -1.82
C THR A 694 13.93 21.81 -1.30
N GLN A 695 13.36 20.84 -2.00
CA GLN A 695 12.10 20.21 -1.64
C GLN A 695 12.11 18.71 -1.96
N SER A 696 11.51 17.91 -1.09
CA SER A 696 11.20 16.49 -1.27
C SER A 696 9.70 16.29 -1.15
N TRP A 697 9.08 15.64 -2.13
CA TRP A 697 7.63 15.49 -2.24
C TRP A 697 7.17 14.06 -2.00
N ALA A 698 6.08 13.86 -1.25
CA ALA A 698 5.49 12.55 -1.01
C ALA A 698 4.81 11.99 -2.27
N ILE A 699 4.80 10.66 -2.43
CA ILE A 699 4.15 9.96 -3.56
C ILE A 699 2.64 10.23 -3.67
N ASN A 700 1.98 10.56 -2.56
CA ASN A 700 0.55 10.88 -2.52
C ASN A 700 0.25 12.39 -2.53
N ALA A 701 1.25 13.23 -2.84
CA ALA A 701 1.05 14.68 -2.89
C ALA A 701 -0.01 15.07 -3.94
N PRO A 702 -1.06 15.84 -3.56
CA PRO A 702 -2.14 16.22 -4.48
C PRO A 702 -1.72 17.22 -5.55
N SER A 703 -0.69 18.01 -5.25
CA SER A 703 -0.08 19.00 -6.15
C SER A 703 1.35 19.28 -5.69
N ASP A 704 2.10 20.06 -6.47
CA ASP A 704 3.46 20.46 -6.11
C ASP A 704 3.51 21.91 -5.54
N GLY A 705 2.43 22.36 -4.87
CA GLY A 705 2.27 23.72 -4.32
C GLY A 705 3.06 23.96 -3.03
N SER A 706 3.92 24.99 -2.98
CA SER A 706 4.86 25.22 -1.87
C SER A 706 4.21 25.42 -0.50
N ASP A 707 2.92 25.74 -0.44
CA ASP A 707 2.11 25.81 0.78
C ASP A 707 1.91 24.47 1.48
N LEU A 708 2.18 23.35 0.79
CA LEU A 708 2.15 21.99 1.33
C LEU A 708 3.52 21.53 1.89
N CYS A 709 4.51 22.42 1.92
CA CYS A 709 5.85 22.13 2.43
C CYS A 709 6.01 22.52 3.91
N GLU A 710 6.80 21.74 4.63
CA GLU A 710 7.24 22.01 5.99
C GLU A 710 8.75 21.83 6.10
N GLU A 711 9.39 22.59 6.98
CA GLU A 711 10.84 22.54 7.14
C GLU A 711 11.27 21.14 7.62
N ASN A 712 12.28 20.57 6.97
CA ASN A 712 12.92 19.28 7.27
C ASN A 712 12.05 18.01 7.09
N LEU A 713 10.77 18.04 7.45
CA LEU A 713 9.88 16.88 7.37
C LEU A 713 8.42 17.33 7.24
N ASN A 714 7.58 16.54 6.56
CA ASN A 714 6.13 16.81 6.52
C ASN A 714 5.45 16.28 7.80
N GLY A 715 5.68 16.91 8.94
CA GLY A 715 5.19 16.42 10.24
C GLY A 715 3.72 16.69 10.46
N ASN A 716 3.23 17.82 9.95
CA ASN A 716 1.81 18.10 9.91
C ASN A 716 1.15 17.27 8.80
N LEU A 717 0.08 16.56 9.16
CA LEU A 717 -0.65 15.66 8.28
C LEU A 717 -1.20 16.36 7.02
N THR A 718 -1.45 17.68 7.07
CA THR A 718 -1.89 18.47 5.89
C THR A 718 -0.78 18.70 4.86
N ASN A 719 0.49 18.48 5.22
CA ASN A 719 1.65 18.74 4.40
C ASN A 719 2.12 17.47 3.68
N TYR A 720 2.63 17.66 2.46
CA TYR A 720 3.06 16.58 1.56
C TYR A 720 4.51 16.76 1.08
N CYS A 721 5.16 17.81 1.55
CA CYS A 721 6.50 18.19 1.14
C CYS A 721 7.36 18.52 2.37
N ALA A 722 8.62 18.13 2.31
CA ALA A 722 9.66 18.58 3.22
C ALA A 722 10.60 19.54 2.48
N SER A 723 10.93 20.68 3.08
CA SER A 723 11.77 21.72 2.48
C SER A 723 12.97 22.06 3.34
N GLU A 724 14.05 22.47 2.71
CA GLU A 724 15.25 23.00 3.36
C GLU A 724 15.79 24.18 2.56
N SER A 725 16.42 25.14 3.24
CA SER A 725 16.96 26.36 2.65
C SER A 725 18.41 26.62 3.09
N PHE A 726 19.23 27.15 2.17
CA PHE A 726 20.62 27.49 2.44
C PHE A 726 20.84 28.98 2.27
N ASN A 727 21.28 29.65 3.32
CA ASN A 727 21.76 31.02 3.25
C ASN A 727 23.22 31.02 2.78
N ILE A 728 23.48 31.69 1.66
CA ILE A 728 24.79 31.72 1.02
C ILE A 728 25.23 33.14 0.69
N GLY A 729 26.55 33.35 0.58
CA GLY A 729 27.15 34.55 0.01
C GLY A 729 27.89 34.24 -1.29
N VAL A 730 27.53 34.91 -2.39
CA VAL A 730 28.25 34.83 -3.66
C VAL A 730 29.35 35.89 -3.69
N VAL A 731 30.58 35.47 -3.96
CA VAL A 731 31.77 36.31 -3.88
C VAL A 731 32.57 36.23 -5.18
N GLY A 732 33.05 37.39 -5.65
CA GLY A 732 33.99 37.49 -6.75
C GLY A 732 35.39 37.00 -6.39
N ARG A 733 36.34 37.17 -7.31
CA ARG A 733 37.74 36.77 -7.09
C ARG A 733 38.73 37.61 -7.91
N LEU A 734 39.92 37.84 -7.36
CA LEU A 734 41.11 38.29 -8.10
C LEU A 734 42.06 37.11 -8.31
N PHE A 735 42.71 37.04 -9.49
CA PHE A 735 43.59 35.94 -9.87
C PHE A 735 44.42 36.29 -11.12
N ASP A 736 45.31 35.41 -11.52
CA ASP A 736 46.17 35.46 -12.72
C ASP A 736 47.12 36.68 -12.73
N PHE A 737 47.72 37.03 -11.59
CA PHE A 737 48.74 38.07 -11.58
C PHE A 737 49.99 37.64 -12.34
N ARG A 738 50.41 38.49 -13.28
CA ARG A 738 51.61 38.27 -14.07
C ARG A 738 52.34 39.56 -14.43
N ILE A 739 53.66 39.44 -14.55
CA ILE A 739 54.53 40.46 -15.15
C ILE A 739 54.76 40.06 -16.59
N TRP A 740 54.48 40.97 -17.51
CA TRP A 740 54.34 40.64 -18.92
C TRP A 740 55.17 41.53 -19.85
N ASP A 741 55.82 42.58 -19.32
CA ASP A 741 56.93 43.29 -19.96
C ASP A 741 57.80 43.98 -18.88
N ILE A 742 59.09 44.17 -19.17
CA ILE A 742 60.02 44.95 -18.35
C ILE A 742 60.78 45.89 -19.30
N GLY A 743 60.77 47.18 -18.99
CA GLY A 743 61.40 48.23 -19.80
C GLY A 743 62.93 48.22 -19.81
N ASP A 744 63.55 47.38 -18.97
CA ASP A 744 64.98 47.09 -19.01
C ASP A 744 65.31 46.38 -20.32
N PHE A 745 66.13 47.01 -21.17
CA PHE A 745 66.42 46.50 -22.52
C PHE A 745 67.02 45.08 -22.52
N ARG A 746 67.62 44.64 -21.40
CA ARG A 746 68.14 43.28 -21.26
C ARG A 746 67.03 42.23 -21.27
N PHE A 747 65.84 42.59 -20.79
CA PHE A 747 64.65 41.73 -20.80
C PHE A 747 63.84 41.84 -22.10
N GLU A 748 64.18 42.74 -23.02
CA GLU A 748 63.36 43.02 -24.20
C GLU A 748 63.10 41.77 -25.05
N LYS A 749 64.12 40.93 -25.29
CA LYS A 749 63.98 39.68 -26.08
C LYS A 749 63.24 38.56 -25.33
N VAL A 750 63.00 38.71 -24.03
CA VAL A 750 62.16 37.78 -23.28
C VAL A 750 60.71 38.01 -23.68
N PHE A 751 60.27 39.27 -23.64
CA PHE A 751 58.87 39.64 -23.84
C PHE A 751 58.51 40.00 -25.27
N ARG A 752 59.48 40.37 -26.13
CA ARG A 752 59.24 40.92 -27.47
C ARG A 752 59.92 40.09 -28.57
N THR A 753 59.36 40.14 -29.78
CA THR A 753 59.85 39.36 -30.94
C THR A 753 61.20 39.83 -31.45
N GLY A 754 61.61 41.08 -31.15
CA GLY A 754 62.91 41.63 -31.46
C GLY A 754 63.27 42.85 -30.62
N VAL A 755 64.50 43.32 -30.78
CA VAL A 755 64.97 44.57 -30.14
C VAL A 755 64.28 45.76 -30.79
N GLY A 756 63.70 46.64 -29.98
CA GLY A 756 62.95 47.82 -30.41
C GLY A 756 61.56 47.55 -31.00
N THR A 757 61.07 46.30 -30.99
CA THR A 757 59.75 45.96 -31.53
C THR A 757 58.64 46.17 -30.48
N LEU A 758 57.40 46.41 -30.94
CA LEU A 758 56.22 46.43 -30.06
C LEU A 758 55.48 45.09 -30.03
N GLU A 759 55.81 44.14 -30.92
CA GLU A 759 55.19 42.81 -30.91
C GLU A 759 55.75 41.97 -29.76
N HIS A 760 54.84 41.36 -28.97
CA HIS A 760 55.22 40.49 -27.87
C HIS A 760 55.44 39.05 -28.32
N SER A 761 56.33 38.35 -27.62
CA SER A 761 56.40 36.89 -27.59
C SER A 761 55.25 36.32 -26.74
N ASN A 762 55.14 34.99 -26.66
CA ASN A 762 54.16 34.33 -25.79
C ASN A 762 54.64 34.16 -24.33
N THR A 763 55.70 34.88 -23.94
CA THR A 763 56.38 34.67 -22.67
C THR A 763 55.93 35.69 -21.62
N MET A 764 55.52 35.20 -20.45
CA MET A 764 55.18 36.01 -19.28
C MET A 764 55.75 35.36 -18.01
N TYR A 765 55.86 36.13 -16.92
CA TYR A 765 56.14 35.60 -15.58
C TYR A 765 54.85 35.57 -14.76
N TYR A 766 54.45 34.40 -14.29
CA TYR A 766 53.19 34.14 -13.59
C TYR A 766 53.40 34.03 -12.08
N THR A 767 52.38 34.34 -11.28
CA THR A 767 52.38 34.09 -9.83
C THR A 767 53.03 32.76 -9.47
N GLY A 768 52.60 31.68 -10.13
CA GLY A 768 53.11 30.35 -9.88
C GLY A 768 52.69 29.34 -10.94
N GLY A 769 52.69 28.06 -10.53
CA GLY A 769 52.47 26.91 -11.40
C GLY A 769 51.02 26.44 -11.56
N ASN A 770 50.09 26.98 -10.78
CA ASN A 770 48.71 26.49 -10.70
C ASN A 770 47.73 27.52 -11.28
N ASP A 771 46.53 27.06 -11.63
CA ASP A 771 45.41 27.92 -11.96
C ASP A 771 44.78 28.55 -10.70
N GLU A 772 43.74 29.35 -10.89
CA GLU A 772 43.07 30.07 -9.82
C GLU A 772 42.26 29.17 -8.87
N ASN A 773 42.10 27.89 -9.20
CA ASN A 773 41.49 26.87 -8.37
C ASN A 773 42.53 25.99 -7.64
N GLY A 774 43.83 26.27 -7.83
CA GLY A 774 44.94 25.52 -7.26
C GLY A 774 45.31 24.26 -8.03
N ILE A 775 44.83 24.11 -9.27
CA ILE A 775 45.14 22.94 -10.11
C ILE A 775 46.44 23.20 -10.88
N PRO A 776 47.43 22.28 -10.84
CA PRO A 776 48.69 22.45 -11.57
C PRO A 776 48.49 22.61 -13.08
N THR A 777 49.19 23.59 -13.65
CA THR A 777 49.24 23.84 -15.10
C THR A 777 50.57 23.36 -15.71
N ALA A 778 50.76 23.55 -17.02
CA ALA A 778 52.04 23.29 -17.69
C ALA A 778 53.22 24.11 -17.11
N LEU A 779 52.95 25.16 -16.34
CA LEU A 779 53.97 26.01 -15.70
C LEU A 779 54.48 25.46 -14.36
N SER A 780 53.82 24.46 -13.76
CA SER A 780 54.17 23.93 -12.43
C SER A 780 55.63 23.46 -12.32
N GLY A 781 56.17 22.86 -13.39
CA GLY A 781 57.57 22.44 -13.47
C GLY A 781 58.55 23.48 -14.00
N GLN A 782 58.14 24.74 -14.19
CA GLN A 782 58.93 25.78 -14.86
C GLN A 782 59.20 26.99 -13.95
N PRO A 783 60.02 26.83 -12.88
CA PRO A 783 60.23 27.86 -11.87
C PRO A 783 60.91 29.14 -12.39
N GLN A 784 61.54 29.09 -13.58
CA GLN A 784 62.10 30.27 -14.24
C GLN A 784 61.01 31.30 -14.61
N TRP A 785 59.80 30.84 -14.94
CA TRP A 785 58.66 31.68 -15.32
C TRP A 785 57.76 32.04 -14.13
N GLN A 786 58.14 31.67 -12.91
CA GLN A 786 57.36 31.91 -11.70
C GLN A 786 57.90 33.11 -10.92
N LEU A 787 57.01 33.91 -10.33
CA LEU A 787 57.36 35.06 -9.50
C LEU A 787 57.93 34.61 -8.14
N PRO A 788 58.89 35.36 -7.56
CA PRO A 788 59.43 36.63 -8.07
C PRO A 788 60.43 36.48 -9.21
N ILE A 789 60.52 37.51 -10.06
CA ILE A 789 61.60 37.64 -11.05
C ILE A 789 62.91 37.87 -10.31
N ARG A 790 63.87 36.97 -10.53
CA ARG A 790 65.13 36.87 -9.79
C ARG A 790 66.24 36.33 -10.68
N LYS A 791 67.43 36.11 -10.13
CA LYS A 791 68.47 35.34 -10.82
C LYS A 791 67.94 33.96 -11.24
N GLY A 792 68.19 33.58 -12.48
CA GLY A 792 67.69 32.37 -13.11
C GLY A 792 66.32 32.50 -13.77
N SER A 793 65.60 33.62 -13.59
CA SER A 793 64.34 33.87 -14.30
C SER A 793 64.57 34.17 -15.78
N HIS A 794 65.64 34.89 -16.11
CA HIS A 794 65.95 35.21 -17.50
C HIS A 794 66.40 33.94 -18.27
N PRO A 795 65.75 33.57 -19.39
CA PRO A 795 65.95 32.27 -20.04
C PRO A 795 67.38 32.04 -20.55
N THR A 796 68.02 33.07 -21.11
CA THR A 796 69.37 32.97 -21.69
C THR A 796 70.49 33.62 -20.86
N GLU A 797 70.15 34.53 -19.95
CA GLU A 797 71.10 35.33 -19.16
C GLU A 797 70.82 35.14 -17.67
N GLN A 798 71.15 33.97 -17.15
CA GLN A 798 70.76 33.51 -15.80
C GLN A 798 71.15 34.47 -14.65
N ARG A 799 72.16 35.33 -14.84
CA ARG A 799 72.61 36.30 -13.83
C ARG A 799 71.83 37.62 -13.83
N THR A 800 71.02 37.87 -14.85
CA THR A 800 70.40 39.16 -15.11
C THR A 800 69.21 39.41 -14.19
N VAL A 801 69.24 40.55 -13.51
CA VAL A 801 68.16 41.09 -12.66
C VAL A 801 67.90 42.54 -13.09
N PRO A 802 66.63 42.99 -13.17
CA PRO A 802 66.30 44.36 -13.58
C PRO A 802 67.04 45.44 -12.76
N HIS A 803 67.42 46.54 -13.41
CA HIS A 803 68.00 47.70 -12.72
C HIS A 803 66.93 48.69 -12.24
N ASN A 804 67.23 49.44 -11.17
CA ASN A 804 66.31 50.43 -10.61
C ASN A 804 65.89 51.48 -11.64
N GLY A 805 64.66 51.99 -11.52
CA GLY A 805 64.11 53.03 -12.41
C GLY A 805 63.45 52.52 -13.69
N TYR A 806 63.68 51.28 -14.13
CA TYR A 806 62.92 50.69 -15.23
C TYR A 806 61.50 50.32 -14.78
N SER A 807 60.50 50.63 -15.61
CA SER A 807 59.12 50.17 -15.40
C SER A 807 58.97 48.70 -15.76
N PHE A 808 58.12 48.00 -15.02
CA PHE A 808 57.53 46.73 -15.47
C PHE A 808 56.03 46.90 -15.65
N LEU A 809 55.48 46.14 -16.60
CA LEU A 809 54.06 46.07 -16.89
C LEU A 809 53.52 44.78 -16.30
N PHE A 810 52.38 44.88 -15.63
CA PHE A 810 51.70 43.75 -15.02
C PHE A 810 50.20 43.79 -15.34
N ASP A 811 49.59 42.62 -15.29
CA ASP A 811 48.15 42.45 -15.43
C ASP A 811 47.65 41.31 -14.53
N PHE A 812 46.34 41.31 -14.30
CA PHE A 812 45.60 40.27 -13.58
C PHE A 812 44.11 40.38 -13.90
N ARG A 813 43.33 39.40 -13.46
CA ARG A 813 41.89 39.35 -13.71
C ARG A 813 41.09 39.45 -12.43
N THR A 814 39.86 39.93 -12.60
CA THR A 814 38.82 39.85 -11.58
C THR A 814 37.53 39.29 -12.15
N ILE A 815 36.78 38.55 -11.34
CA ILE A 815 35.39 38.18 -11.60
C ILE A 815 34.51 38.83 -10.53
N GLY A 816 33.41 39.46 -10.94
CA GLY A 816 32.46 40.10 -10.01
C GLY A 816 32.12 41.53 -10.42
N ASN A 817 31.47 42.25 -9.49
CA ASN A 817 30.88 43.56 -9.70
C ASN A 817 31.96 44.66 -9.62
N LEU A 818 32.83 44.71 -10.64
CA LEU A 818 33.94 45.67 -10.80
C LEU A 818 33.94 46.33 -12.19
N TRP A 819 32.74 46.64 -12.73
CA TRP A 819 32.54 47.24 -14.04
C TRP A 819 32.01 48.70 -14.11
N GLN A 820 31.80 49.39 -13.00
CA GLN A 820 31.24 50.74 -12.91
C GLN A 820 32.29 51.80 -12.51
N PRO A 821 32.01 53.11 -12.73
CA PRO A 821 32.78 54.18 -12.13
C PRO A 821 32.78 54.08 -10.60
N GLY A 822 33.92 54.41 -9.97
CA GLY A 822 34.11 54.27 -8.52
C GLY A 822 34.64 52.90 -8.08
N GLU A 823 34.71 51.94 -9.01
CA GLU A 823 35.35 50.64 -8.79
C GLU A 823 36.79 50.65 -9.33
N GLY A 824 37.65 49.85 -8.71
CA GLY A 824 39.08 49.90 -8.99
C GLY A 824 39.88 48.86 -8.22
N ILE A 825 41.19 48.94 -8.37
CA ILE A 825 42.16 48.12 -7.66
C ILE A 825 43.12 49.04 -6.92
N ARG A 826 43.30 48.78 -5.63
CA ARG A 826 44.32 49.39 -4.79
C ARG A 826 45.49 48.43 -4.67
N ILE A 827 46.70 48.93 -4.91
CA ILE A 827 47.94 48.18 -4.75
C ILE A 827 48.82 48.96 -3.78
N GLU A 828 49.33 48.28 -2.76
CA GLU A 828 50.21 48.84 -1.74
C GLU A 828 51.59 48.18 -1.85
N PRO A 829 52.54 48.82 -2.58
CA PRO A 829 53.91 48.35 -2.64
C PRO A 829 54.63 48.48 -1.30
N SER A 830 55.41 47.45 -0.96
CA SER A 830 56.37 47.48 0.13
C SER A 830 57.72 46.95 -0.32
N PHE A 831 58.79 47.34 0.38
CA PHE A 831 60.16 47.13 -0.07
C PHE A 831 60.97 46.37 0.98
N TYR A 832 61.74 45.41 0.49
CA TYR A 832 62.66 44.60 1.28
C TYR A 832 64.03 44.58 0.62
N PHE A 833 65.07 44.31 1.39
CA PHE A 833 66.42 44.13 0.90
C PHE A 833 66.87 42.69 1.10
N ILE A 834 67.48 42.10 0.07
CA ILE A 834 68.14 40.80 0.15
C ILE A 834 69.61 40.96 -0.29
N PRO A 835 70.59 40.59 0.56
CA PRO A 835 71.99 40.55 0.17
C PRO A 835 72.28 39.63 -1.03
N LYS A 836 73.31 39.94 -1.83
CA LYS A 836 73.73 39.09 -2.99
C LYS A 836 74.14 37.68 -2.60
N ASN A 837 74.54 37.45 -1.35
CA ASN A 837 74.86 36.13 -0.80
C ASN A 837 73.63 35.34 -0.32
N GLY A 838 72.41 35.83 -0.56
CA GLY A 838 71.17 35.14 -0.20
C GLY A 838 70.76 35.37 1.26
N GLY A 839 69.72 34.66 1.68
CA GLY A 839 69.08 34.78 2.99
C GLY A 839 67.63 35.25 2.90
N THR A 840 67.12 35.72 4.03
CA THR A 840 65.75 36.22 4.17
C THR A 840 65.69 37.72 3.92
N ALA A 841 64.66 38.16 3.21
CA ALA A 841 64.43 39.58 2.93
C ALA A 841 64.17 40.37 4.22
N THR A 842 64.84 41.51 4.39
CA THR A 842 64.64 42.43 5.53
C THR A 842 63.90 43.68 5.09
N PRO A 843 62.90 44.18 5.83
CA PRO A 843 62.14 45.36 5.43
C PRO A 843 63.01 46.62 5.42
N VAL A 844 62.85 47.46 4.38
CA VAL A 844 63.63 48.70 4.20
C VAL A 844 62.73 49.88 3.85
N ASP A 845 63.22 51.08 4.19
CA ASP A 845 62.66 52.34 3.71
C ASP A 845 63.53 52.87 2.56
N LEU A 846 62.89 53.38 1.52
CA LEU A 846 63.55 53.94 0.34
C LEU A 846 63.46 55.46 0.35
N TYR A 847 64.56 56.12 0.02
CA TYR A 847 64.63 57.58 -0.13
C TYR A 847 65.16 57.93 -1.51
N TYR A 848 64.74 59.05 -2.09
CA TYR A 848 65.23 59.48 -3.39
C TYR A 848 65.32 61.00 -3.48
N ASP A 849 66.16 61.48 -4.40
CA ASP A 849 66.29 62.91 -4.66
C ASP A 849 65.33 63.35 -5.78
N ILE A 850 64.71 64.52 -5.58
CA ILE A 850 63.97 65.23 -6.63
C ILE A 850 64.85 66.37 -7.18
N SER A 851 64.84 66.59 -8.49
CA SER A 851 65.69 67.58 -9.15
C SER A 851 65.52 69.00 -8.58
N GLY A 852 66.59 69.58 -8.03
CA GLY A 852 66.68 70.96 -7.54
C GLY A 852 67.73 71.12 -6.43
N SER A 853 68.48 72.23 -6.40
CA SER A 853 69.66 72.42 -5.53
C SER A 853 69.41 72.48 -4.01
N ASN A 854 68.15 72.40 -3.56
CA ASN A 854 67.76 72.56 -2.15
C ASN A 854 66.92 71.40 -1.58
N ASN A 855 66.70 70.29 -2.31
CA ASN A 855 65.85 69.18 -1.84
C ASN A 855 66.68 67.95 -1.47
N LYS A 856 66.84 67.72 -0.15
CA LYS A 856 67.52 66.56 0.43
C LYS A 856 66.53 65.39 0.57
N MET A 857 66.89 64.22 0.03
CA MET A 857 66.32 62.87 0.29
C MET A 857 64.87 62.83 0.79
N ILE A 858 63.94 62.47 -0.10
CA ILE A 858 62.52 62.28 0.21
C ILE A 858 62.22 60.80 0.39
N GLY A 859 61.60 60.45 1.52
CA GLY A 859 61.16 59.08 1.77
C GLY A 859 59.95 58.71 0.92
N VAL A 860 59.99 57.52 0.32
CA VAL A 860 58.86 56.90 -0.37
C VAL A 860 57.66 56.80 0.58
N GLY A 861 56.48 57.22 0.11
CA GLY A 861 55.24 57.26 0.89
C GLY A 861 55.08 58.46 1.81
N SER A 862 56.09 59.32 1.94
CA SER A 862 55.96 60.59 2.68
C SER A 862 54.96 61.56 2.01
N SER A 863 54.47 62.55 2.75
CA SER A 863 53.60 63.60 2.17
C SER A 863 54.26 64.34 1.01
N LYS A 864 55.58 64.48 1.02
CA LYS A 864 56.34 65.07 -0.10
C LYS A 864 56.38 64.15 -1.31
N ASP A 865 56.54 62.84 -1.12
CA ASP A 865 56.49 61.85 -2.20
C ASP A 865 55.14 61.88 -2.92
N LYS A 866 54.04 61.85 -2.17
CA LYS A 866 52.68 61.91 -2.70
C LYS A 866 52.39 63.19 -3.51
N LEU A 867 53.06 64.29 -3.21
CA LEU A 867 52.97 65.56 -3.95
C LEU A 867 53.92 65.62 -5.15
N SER A 868 55.09 64.99 -5.05
CA SER A 868 56.19 65.12 -6.02
C SER A 868 56.14 64.07 -7.13
N TYR A 869 55.54 62.91 -6.85
CA TYR A 869 55.45 61.81 -7.81
C TYR A 869 54.00 61.45 -8.13
N SER A 870 53.71 61.43 -9.44
CA SER A 870 52.43 60.98 -9.99
C SER A 870 52.69 60.26 -11.31
N ARG A 871 52.18 59.04 -11.45
CA ARG A 871 52.30 58.22 -12.66
C ARG A 871 51.02 58.31 -13.49
N THR A 872 51.16 58.52 -14.79
CA THR A 872 50.07 58.40 -15.75
C THR A 872 50.48 57.50 -16.91
N TYR A 873 49.60 56.61 -17.36
CA TYR A 873 49.86 55.74 -18.51
C TYR A 873 48.68 55.76 -19.49
N ARG A 874 48.86 55.18 -20.68
CA ARG A 874 47.81 54.99 -21.69
C ARG A 874 47.45 53.51 -21.80
N LEU A 875 46.16 53.17 -21.66
CA LEU A 875 45.69 51.78 -21.72
C LEU A 875 46.01 51.13 -23.08
N ALA A 876 45.71 51.82 -24.18
CA ALA A 876 46.02 51.37 -25.53
C ALA A 876 47.48 51.68 -25.96
N ASP A 877 48.43 51.61 -25.03
CA ASP A 877 49.84 51.71 -25.40
C ASP A 877 50.32 50.46 -26.13
N GLY A 878 51.22 50.61 -27.11
CA GLY A 878 51.68 49.50 -27.94
C GLY A 878 52.48 48.45 -27.17
N LEU A 879 53.23 48.87 -26.13
CA LEU A 879 53.96 47.96 -25.24
C LEU A 879 53.02 47.17 -24.30
N ARG A 880 51.74 47.52 -24.28
CA ARG A 880 50.71 46.78 -23.56
C ARG A 880 49.94 45.83 -24.45
N ASN A 881 50.34 45.61 -25.71
CA ASN A 881 49.83 44.60 -26.66
C ASN A 881 48.35 44.14 -26.48
N ILE A 882 47.44 45.06 -26.16
CA ILE A 882 46.02 44.74 -25.93
C ILE A 882 45.38 44.62 -27.31
N SER A 883 44.66 43.53 -27.54
CA SER A 883 43.98 43.33 -28.82
C SER A 883 43.00 44.48 -29.10
N SER A 884 42.89 44.87 -30.38
CA SER A 884 41.94 45.89 -30.80
C SER A 884 40.48 45.49 -30.48
N GLY A 885 40.18 44.19 -30.53
CA GLY A 885 38.90 43.63 -30.12
C GLY A 885 38.59 43.93 -28.66
N GLU A 886 39.50 43.58 -27.75
CA GLU A 886 39.35 43.81 -26.30
C GLU A 886 39.20 45.30 -25.95
N LEU A 887 40.04 46.17 -26.55
CA LEU A 887 39.93 47.62 -26.39
C LEU A 887 38.59 48.16 -26.89
N SER A 888 38.11 47.67 -28.04
CA SER A 888 36.82 48.10 -28.62
C SER A 888 35.62 47.64 -27.78
N THR A 889 35.67 46.43 -27.22
CA THR A 889 34.64 45.90 -26.31
C THR A 889 34.52 46.75 -25.05
N ALA A 890 35.66 47.04 -24.41
CA ALA A 890 35.70 47.89 -23.23
C ALA A 890 35.20 49.33 -23.52
N ALA A 891 35.68 49.94 -24.61
CA ALA A 891 35.23 51.26 -25.04
C ALA A 891 33.73 51.28 -25.38
N SER A 892 33.21 50.24 -26.03
CA SER A 892 31.79 50.12 -26.35
C SER A 892 30.94 50.06 -25.09
N TYR A 893 31.41 49.33 -24.07
CA TYR A 893 30.73 49.30 -22.78
C TYR A 893 30.71 50.67 -22.11
N GLU A 894 31.84 51.37 -22.05
CA GLU A 894 31.89 52.73 -21.47
C GLU A 894 30.95 53.69 -22.24
N TYR A 895 30.95 53.64 -23.57
CA TYR A 895 30.11 54.49 -24.41
C TYR A 895 28.62 54.26 -24.16
N ASN A 896 28.18 53.00 -24.13
CA ASN A 896 26.76 52.66 -24.08
C ASN A 896 26.19 52.61 -22.65
N TYR A 897 27.01 52.30 -21.63
CA TYR A 897 26.53 52.02 -20.27
C TYR A 897 27.13 52.91 -19.18
N ILE A 898 28.21 53.66 -19.46
CA ILE A 898 28.79 54.61 -18.50
C ILE A 898 28.46 56.06 -18.89
N LEU A 899 28.57 56.41 -20.17
CA LEU A 899 28.17 57.75 -20.60
C LEU A 899 26.67 57.95 -20.45
N SER A 900 26.29 59.17 -20.09
CA SER A 900 24.92 59.65 -20.20
C SER A 900 24.50 59.80 -21.65
N GLU A 901 23.19 59.87 -21.89
CA GLU A 901 22.62 60.12 -23.21
C GLU A 901 23.14 61.43 -23.83
N ALA A 902 23.17 62.52 -23.04
CA ALA A 902 23.67 63.82 -23.48
C ALA A 902 25.17 63.80 -23.86
N GLU A 903 25.99 62.99 -23.20
CA GLU A 903 27.41 62.84 -23.55
C GLU A 903 27.58 62.09 -24.89
N ARG A 904 26.75 61.06 -25.14
CA ARG A 904 26.74 60.31 -26.41
C ARG A 904 26.29 61.16 -27.59
N GLU A 905 25.31 62.04 -27.41
CA GLU A 905 24.86 62.96 -28.47
C GLU A 905 25.97 63.94 -28.89
N ASN A 906 26.80 64.38 -27.94
CA ASN A 906 27.90 65.32 -28.19
C ASN A 906 29.18 64.66 -28.72
N THR A 907 29.31 63.34 -28.58
CA THR A 907 30.49 62.58 -28.98
C THR A 907 30.10 61.32 -29.72
N SER A 908 30.26 61.30 -31.05
CA SER A 908 30.04 60.08 -31.84
C SER A 908 30.99 58.96 -31.42
N TRP A 909 30.58 57.70 -31.61
CA TRP A 909 31.40 56.52 -31.33
C TRP A 909 32.83 56.61 -31.86
N LEU A 910 33.02 57.03 -33.12
CA LEU A 910 34.36 57.15 -33.73
C LEU A 910 35.25 58.15 -32.98
N LYS A 911 34.68 59.30 -32.60
CA LYS A 911 35.40 60.33 -31.83
C LYS A 911 35.70 59.83 -30.42
N PHE A 912 34.74 59.15 -29.78
CA PHE A 912 34.93 58.56 -28.45
C PHE A 912 36.04 57.51 -28.46
N TYR A 913 36.05 56.58 -29.42
CA TYR A 913 37.07 55.52 -29.50
C TYR A 913 38.48 56.09 -29.75
N GLN A 914 38.61 57.13 -30.58
CA GLN A 914 39.88 57.83 -30.76
C GLN A 914 40.36 58.53 -29.48
N GLN A 915 39.44 59.06 -28.67
CA GLN A 915 39.78 59.65 -27.36
C GLN A 915 40.14 58.57 -26.35
N TYR A 916 39.40 57.45 -26.33
CA TYR A 916 39.64 56.30 -25.46
C TYR A 916 41.05 55.74 -25.66
N THR A 917 41.45 55.50 -26.92
CA THR A 917 42.78 54.97 -27.25
C THR A 917 43.93 55.94 -26.97
N LYS A 918 43.66 57.25 -26.82
CA LYS A 918 44.67 58.27 -26.46
C LYS A 918 44.58 58.70 -24.98
N ARG A 919 43.66 58.11 -24.21
CA ARG A 919 43.38 58.49 -22.83
C ARG A 919 44.59 58.22 -21.94
N LYS A 920 45.00 59.25 -21.20
CA LYS A 920 45.97 59.11 -20.10
C LYS A 920 45.20 58.88 -18.80
N THR A 921 45.60 57.85 -18.05
CA THR A 921 45.02 57.46 -16.77
C THR A 921 46.06 57.66 -15.68
N LYS A 922 45.74 58.47 -14.67
CA LYS A 922 46.56 58.59 -13.46
C LYS A 922 46.37 57.34 -12.59
N ILE A 923 47.46 56.76 -12.12
CA ILE A 923 47.43 55.56 -11.27
C ILE A 923 48.21 55.69 -9.96
N ALA A 924 49.30 56.47 -9.90
CA ALA A 924 50.07 56.57 -8.66
C ALA A 924 49.71 57.79 -7.81
N THR A 925 49.84 57.63 -6.48
CA THR A 925 49.91 58.73 -5.50
C THR A 925 51.14 58.52 -4.62
N GLY A 926 52.32 58.96 -5.09
CA GLY A 926 53.61 58.52 -4.54
C GLY A 926 53.99 57.10 -4.99
N TYR A 927 55.14 56.60 -4.54
CA TYR A 927 55.62 55.24 -4.87
C TYR A 927 54.97 54.14 -4.02
N ASN A 928 54.32 54.48 -2.90
CA ASN A 928 53.76 53.50 -1.96
C ASN A 928 52.27 53.18 -2.18
N LEU A 929 51.64 53.73 -3.22
CA LEU A 929 50.23 53.51 -3.52
C LEU A 929 49.94 53.67 -5.02
N GLU A 930 49.47 52.59 -5.63
CA GLU A 930 48.88 52.59 -6.97
C GLU A 930 47.37 52.33 -6.86
N LEU A 931 46.57 53.16 -7.53
CA LEU A 931 45.13 53.04 -7.64
C LEU A 931 44.77 52.92 -9.12
N LEU A 932 44.40 51.72 -9.54
CA LEU A 932 43.92 51.44 -10.89
C LEU A 932 42.41 51.72 -10.93
N PRO A 933 41.94 52.86 -11.48
CA PRO A 933 40.50 53.08 -11.66
C PRO A 933 39.95 52.19 -12.77
N TYR A 934 38.62 52.08 -12.88
CA TYR A 934 37.94 51.36 -13.98
C TYR A 934 38.46 51.68 -15.40
N LYS A 935 39.11 52.84 -15.60
CA LYS A 935 39.76 53.25 -16.86
C LYS A 935 41.04 52.48 -17.20
N SER A 936 41.50 51.64 -16.28
CA SER A 936 42.72 50.82 -16.36
C SER A 936 42.43 49.35 -16.67
N ARG A 937 41.17 49.01 -16.95
CA ARG A 937 40.75 47.64 -17.28
C ARG A 937 40.05 47.57 -18.63
N THR A 938 39.96 46.35 -19.12
CA THR A 938 39.10 45.95 -20.23
C THR A 938 38.07 44.93 -19.76
N LEU A 939 37.19 44.49 -20.66
CA LEU A 939 36.12 43.54 -20.40
C LEU A 939 36.30 42.30 -21.26
N VAL A 940 36.51 41.16 -20.60
CA VAL A 940 36.92 39.89 -21.23
C VAL A 940 36.05 38.71 -20.80
N GLY A 941 34.83 38.98 -20.34
CA GLY A 941 33.87 37.94 -19.98
C GLY A 941 33.49 37.04 -21.17
N PRO A 942 32.83 35.91 -20.90
CA PRO A 942 32.52 34.90 -21.91
C PRO A 942 31.66 35.46 -23.05
N THR A 943 32.03 35.10 -24.28
CA THR A 943 31.30 35.46 -25.51
C THR A 943 30.43 34.33 -26.06
N ASP A 944 30.69 33.08 -25.68
CA ASP A 944 29.79 31.95 -25.92
C ASP A 944 28.71 31.94 -24.83
N ILE A 945 27.55 32.50 -25.17
CA ILE A 945 26.49 32.83 -24.21
C ILE A 945 25.30 31.92 -24.45
N ARG A 946 24.86 31.23 -23.39
CA ARG A 946 23.67 30.37 -23.42
C ARG A 946 22.40 31.17 -23.65
N ASN A 947 21.39 30.55 -24.26
CA ASN A 947 20.10 31.20 -24.50
C ASN A 947 19.46 31.65 -23.18
N GLY A 948 18.93 32.88 -23.14
CA GLY A 948 18.37 33.49 -21.93
C GLY A 948 19.37 34.25 -21.03
N VAL A 949 20.67 34.21 -21.32
CA VAL A 949 21.68 35.01 -20.59
C VAL A 949 21.87 36.36 -21.27
N ASN A 950 21.93 37.44 -20.48
CA ASN A 950 22.22 38.78 -21.00
C ASN A 950 23.69 38.87 -21.46
N PRO A 951 23.97 39.11 -22.75
CA PRO A 951 25.35 39.18 -23.27
C PRO A 951 26.20 40.26 -22.61
N ILE A 952 25.58 41.36 -22.19
CA ILE A 952 26.27 42.47 -21.54
C ILE A 952 26.66 42.11 -20.11
N ALA A 953 25.82 41.35 -19.40
CA ALA A 953 26.17 40.83 -18.07
C ALA A 953 27.32 39.81 -18.16
N ALA A 954 27.29 38.93 -19.16
CA ALA A 954 28.36 37.97 -19.45
C ALA A 954 29.68 38.68 -19.75
N VAL A 955 29.74 39.55 -20.77
CA VAL A 955 31.00 40.20 -21.19
C VAL A 955 31.61 41.08 -20.10
N ARG A 956 30.78 41.75 -19.28
CA ARG A 956 31.27 42.65 -18.23
C ARG A 956 31.73 41.93 -16.97
N SER A 957 31.38 40.65 -16.81
CA SER A 957 31.56 39.90 -15.55
C SER A 957 33.01 39.59 -15.21
N VAL A 958 33.89 39.53 -16.22
CA VAL A 958 35.33 39.34 -16.04
C VAL A 958 36.05 40.59 -16.52
N GLN A 959 36.88 41.15 -15.67
CA GLN A 959 37.68 42.32 -15.97
C GLN A 959 39.16 41.96 -16.00
N HIS A 960 39.88 42.57 -16.93
CA HIS A 960 41.31 42.39 -17.09
C HIS A 960 41.99 43.73 -16.81
N TRP A 961 42.78 43.77 -15.73
CA TRP A 961 43.35 44.98 -15.16
C TRP A 961 44.80 45.13 -15.58
N TYR A 962 45.19 46.34 -15.96
CA TYR A 962 46.54 46.64 -16.42
C TYR A 962 47.18 47.70 -15.52
N GLY A 963 48.37 47.39 -15.04
CA GLY A 963 49.18 48.27 -14.21
C GLY A 963 50.57 48.52 -14.79
N GLU A 964 51.30 49.41 -14.13
CA GLU A 964 52.72 49.67 -14.40
C GLU A 964 53.36 50.21 -13.14
N TYR A 965 54.54 49.71 -12.81
CA TYR A 965 55.28 50.13 -11.63
C TYR A 965 56.78 50.21 -11.90
N ASN A 966 57.47 51.10 -11.17
CA ASN A 966 58.93 51.23 -11.19
C ASN A 966 59.39 51.70 -9.80
N LEU A 967 60.61 51.32 -9.41
CA LEU A 967 61.29 51.92 -8.27
C LEU A 967 61.85 53.30 -8.63
N PRO A 968 62.14 54.19 -7.65
CA PRO A 968 62.94 55.38 -7.89
C PRO A 968 64.25 55.02 -8.63
N ILE A 969 64.78 55.94 -9.44
CA ILE A 969 65.92 55.66 -10.34
C ILE A 969 67.17 55.23 -9.58
N ALA A 970 67.50 55.90 -8.47
CA ALA A 970 68.67 55.60 -7.65
C ALA A 970 68.28 55.83 -6.18
N PRO A 971 67.57 54.88 -5.55
CA PRO A 971 67.09 55.05 -4.19
C PRO A 971 68.22 54.83 -3.18
N TYR A 972 68.25 55.64 -2.12
CA TYR A 972 68.99 55.35 -0.91
C TYR A 972 68.18 54.38 -0.05
N ILE A 973 68.83 53.36 0.51
CA ILE A 973 68.18 52.24 1.19
C ILE A 973 68.58 52.26 2.67
N LEU A 974 67.61 52.33 3.58
CA LEU A 974 67.83 52.24 5.03
C LEU A 974 66.97 51.11 5.62
N HIS A 975 67.40 50.56 6.75
CA HIS A 975 66.55 49.65 7.52
C HIS A 975 65.22 50.33 7.88
N LYS A 976 64.11 49.61 7.77
CA LYS A 976 62.78 50.16 8.03
C LYS A 976 62.68 50.76 9.44
N GLY A 977 62.15 51.98 9.53
CA GLY A 977 61.99 52.72 10.78
C GLY A 977 63.20 53.55 11.19
N THR A 978 64.26 53.61 10.37
CA THR A 978 65.40 54.51 10.62
C THR A 978 64.94 55.96 10.58
N ASP A 979 65.11 56.71 11.67
CA ASP A 979 64.83 58.14 11.70
C ASP A 979 65.91 58.91 10.94
N ILE A 980 65.59 59.28 9.70
CA ILE A 980 66.49 60.01 8.80
C ILE A 980 66.91 61.38 9.34
N VAL A 981 66.08 62.04 10.17
CA VAL A 981 66.42 63.34 10.76
C VAL A 981 67.46 63.16 11.84
N THR A 982 67.29 62.15 12.69
CA THR A 982 68.29 61.78 13.70
C THR A 982 69.60 61.36 13.04
N LEU A 983 69.54 60.57 11.97
CA LEU A 983 70.70 60.17 11.19
C LEU A 983 71.42 61.38 10.55
N ALA A 984 70.67 62.28 9.91
CA ALA A 984 71.24 63.50 9.34
C ALA A 984 71.91 64.37 10.40
N ASN A 985 71.33 64.49 11.59
CA ASN A 985 71.92 65.24 12.70
C ASN A 985 73.24 64.61 13.19
N HIS A 986 73.35 63.27 13.18
CA HIS A 986 74.59 62.57 13.52
C HIS A 986 75.74 62.96 12.57
N TYR A 987 75.43 63.13 11.28
CA TYR A 987 76.40 63.51 10.23
C TYR A 987 76.46 65.02 9.94
N GLY A 988 76.08 65.88 10.89
CA GLY A 988 76.26 67.33 10.76
C GLY A 988 75.17 68.06 9.96
N GLY A 989 73.99 67.47 9.81
CA GLY A 989 72.78 68.08 9.25
C GLY A 989 72.58 67.86 7.74
N ALA A 990 73.38 66.99 7.11
CA ALA A 990 73.22 66.57 5.73
C ALA A 990 73.59 65.10 5.58
N LEU A 991 72.90 64.40 4.68
CA LEU A 991 73.24 63.06 4.23
C LEU A 991 73.55 63.13 2.74
N ASP A 992 74.56 62.41 2.29
CA ASP A 992 74.95 62.36 0.87
C ASP A 992 74.94 60.94 0.26
N GLY A 993 74.60 59.93 1.06
CA GLY A 993 74.44 58.55 0.64
C GLY A 993 75.69 57.70 0.81
N HIS A 994 76.81 58.26 1.28
CA HIS A 994 78.04 57.51 1.58
C HIS A 994 78.13 57.05 3.04
N GLU A 995 77.14 57.40 3.86
CA GLU A 995 77.05 56.98 5.26
C GLU A 995 76.89 55.46 5.37
N GLN A 996 77.53 54.85 6.38
CA GLN A 996 77.60 53.38 6.55
C GLN A 996 76.23 52.73 6.77
N GLU A 997 75.22 53.49 7.20
CA GLU A 997 73.86 53.03 7.44
C GLU A 997 73.10 52.76 6.13
N PHE A 998 73.53 53.35 5.01
CA PHE A 998 72.94 53.08 3.70
C PHE A 998 73.35 51.70 3.18
N ILE A 999 72.33 50.88 2.90
CA ILE A 999 72.51 49.48 2.51
C ILE A 999 72.84 49.38 1.02
N THR A 1000 73.87 48.61 0.68
CA THR A 1000 74.31 48.34 -0.72
C THR A 1000 74.69 46.86 -0.89
N GLY A 1001 74.97 46.43 -2.13
CA GLY A 1001 75.49 45.09 -2.42
C GLY A 1001 74.45 43.97 -2.46
N GLY A 1002 73.21 44.28 -2.82
CA GLY A 1002 72.09 43.34 -2.80
C GLY A 1002 71.01 43.64 -3.84
N TYR A 1003 69.78 43.28 -3.47
CA TYR A 1003 68.57 43.45 -4.27
C TYR A 1003 67.49 44.15 -3.46
N ILE A 1004 66.75 45.06 -4.10
CA ILE A 1004 65.48 45.56 -3.60
C ILE A 1004 64.39 44.62 -4.11
N LEU A 1005 63.73 43.94 -3.19
CA LEU A 1005 62.56 43.10 -3.46
C LEU A 1005 61.28 43.93 -3.31
N VAL A 1006 60.45 43.92 -4.34
CA VAL A 1006 59.14 44.58 -4.34
C VAL A 1006 58.06 43.57 -3.99
N ASN A 1007 57.27 43.89 -2.97
CA ASN A 1007 56.12 43.13 -2.53
C ASN A 1007 54.82 43.90 -2.78
N PHE A 1008 53.80 43.26 -3.33
CA PHE A 1008 52.48 43.85 -3.60
C PHE A 1008 51.39 43.25 -2.71
N GLU A 1009 50.67 44.13 -2.02
CA GLU A 1009 49.34 43.83 -1.48
C GLU A 1009 48.28 44.42 -2.43
N ILE A 1010 47.35 43.59 -2.90
CA ILE A 1010 46.37 43.95 -3.94
C ILE A 1010 44.95 43.79 -3.39
N TYR A 1011 44.14 44.84 -3.52
CA TYR A 1011 42.77 44.89 -3.01
C TYR A 1011 41.79 45.48 -4.03
N THR A 1012 40.54 45.03 -4.02
CA THR A 1012 39.46 45.70 -4.74
C THR A 1012 38.90 46.87 -3.92
N VAL A 1013 38.53 47.94 -4.63
CA VAL A 1013 37.83 49.12 -4.08
C VAL A 1013 36.50 49.31 -4.79
N LYS A 1014 35.49 49.82 -4.08
CA LYS A 1014 34.17 50.14 -4.62
C LYS A 1014 33.68 51.50 -4.13
N ASN A 1015 32.61 52.01 -4.75
CA ASN A 1015 31.90 53.23 -4.34
C ASN A 1015 32.73 54.53 -4.35
N GLY A 1016 33.85 54.54 -5.07
CA GLY A 1016 34.75 55.70 -5.14
C GLY A 1016 35.60 55.90 -3.89
N ASP A 1017 35.55 54.98 -2.92
CA ASP A 1017 36.36 55.01 -1.71
C ASP A 1017 37.65 54.22 -1.94
N ALA A 1018 38.73 54.95 -2.19
CA ALA A 1018 40.05 54.40 -2.45
C ALA A 1018 40.69 53.72 -1.23
N ASP A 1019 40.16 53.90 -0.01
CA ASP A 1019 40.70 53.33 1.22
C ASP A 1019 40.01 52.02 1.65
N THR A 1020 38.92 51.64 0.96
CA THR A 1020 38.30 50.33 1.15
C THR A 1020 39.22 49.18 0.74
N ARG A 1021 39.05 48.04 1.40
CA ARG A 1021 39.67 46.77 0.99
C ARG A 1021 38.54 45.74 1.01
N ILE A 1022 37.93 45.47 -0.14
CA ILE A 1022 36.75 44.60 -0.21
C ILE A 1022 37.18 43.14 -0.37
N LEU A 1023 37.88 42.84 -1.47
CA LEU A 1023 38.57 41.57 -1.69
C LEU A 1023 40.08 41.80 -1.66
N GLY A 1024 40.85 40.81 -1.23
CA GLY A 1024 42.31 40.85 -1.24
C GLY A 1024 42.92 39.62 -1.90
N TYR A 1025 44.00 39.81 -2.65
CA TYR A 1025 44.80 38.70 -3.20
C TYR A 1025 45.40 37.83 -2.08
N LYS A 1026 45.67 38.46 -0.93
CA LYS A 1026 45.94 37.80 0.35
C LYS A 1026 44.90 38.31 1.36
N ALA A 1027 43.80 37.57 1.48
CA ALA A 1027 42.73 37.81 2.43
C ALA A 1027 43.00 37.05 3.74
N PRO A 1028 42.20 37.28 4.81
CA PRO A 1028 42.32 36.53 6.07
C PRO A 1028 42.15 35.01 5.93
N ILE A 1029 41.34 34.55 4.96
CA ILE A 1029 41.07 33.12 4.72
C ILE A 1029 41.80 32.61 3.48
N ALA A 1030 41.62 33.28 2.33
CA ALA A 1030 42.25 32.88 1.07
C ALA A 1030 43.57 33.61 0.82
N ASN A 1031 44.58 32.88 0.35
CA ASN A 1031 45.85 33.44 -0.13
C ASN A 1031 46.09 33.01 -1.58
N MET A 1032 45.68 33.85 -2.54
CA MET A 1032 45.77 33.55 -3.96
C MET A 1032 47.21 33.39 -4.45
N TRP A 1033 48.15 34.13 -3.86
CA TRP A 1033 49.56 33.91 -4.13
C TRP A 1033 49.96 32.44 -3.89
N ALA A 1034 49.51 31.86 -2.78
CA ALA A 1034 49.80 30.47 -2.45
C ALA A 1034 48.97 29.48 -3.27
N ILE A 1035 47.69 29.77 -3.53
CA ILE A 1035 46.79 28.92 -4.33
C ILE A 1035 47.35 28.73 -5.74
N GLU A 1036 47.78 29.81 -6.37
CA GLU A 1036 48.42 29.80 -7.71
C GLU A 1036 49.85 29.23 -7.68
N GLY A 1037 50.37 28.90 -6.50
CA GLY A 1037 51.66 28.24 -6.33
C GLY A 1037 52.86 29.17 -6.40
N GLN A 1038 52.77 30.40 -5.88
CA GLN A 1038 53.92 31.28 -5.73
C GLN A 1038 55.00 30.60 -4.91
N MET A 1039 56.23 30.67 -5.41
CA MET A 1039 57.34 30.00 -4.75
C MET A 1039 57.74 30.71 -3.46
N THR A 1040 58.10 29.93 -2.45
CA THR A 1040 58.53 30.43 -1.12
C THR A 1040 60.05 30.56 -0.99
N GLY A 1041 60.80 30.15 -2.01
CA GLY A 1041 62.25 30.30 -2.06
C GLY A 1041 62.86 29.70 -3.31
N SER A 1042 64.14 30.03 -3.56
CA SER A 1042 64.90 29.52 -4.70
C SER A 1042 66.39 29.46 -4.38
N THR A 1043 67.15 28.67 -5.15
CA THR A 1043 68.61 28.65 -5.07
C THR A 1043 69.18 29.10 -6.40
N ASP A 1044 70.09 30.07 -6.39
CA ASP A 1044 70.73 30.58 -7.61
C ASP A 1044 71.82 29.64 -8.14
N GLU A 1045 72.39 29.96 -9.31
CA GLU A 1045 73.44 29.17 -9.94
C GLU A 1045 74.77 29.14 -9.16
N MET A 1046 74.91 29.97 -8.12
CA MET A 1046 76.05 30.00 -7.21
C MET A 1046 75.82 29.23 -5.91
N GLY A 1047 74.64 28.62 -5.74
CA GLY A 1047 74.25 27.89 -4.53
C GLY A 1047 73.69 28.77 -3.40
N GLN A 1048 73.42 30.05 -3.67
CA GLN A 1048 72.87 30.96 -2.67
C GLN A 1048 71.35 30.78 -2.60
N THR A 1049 70.84 30.60 -1.39
CA THR A 1049 69.41 30.37 -1.13
C THR A 1049 68.69 31.66 -0.80
N PHE A 1050 67.52 31.88 -1.39
CA PHE A 1050 66.65 33.03 -1.20
C PHE A 1050 65.29 32.57 -0.67
N SER A 1051 64.72 33.29 0.29
CA SER A 1051 63.37 33.04 0.82
C SER A 1051 62.42 34.16 0.45
N PHE A 1052 61.19 33.80 0.05
CA PHE A 1052 60.16 34.72 -0.42
C PHE A 1052 58.86 34.55 0.36
N SER A 1053 58.12 35.65 0.46
CA SER A 1053 56.80 35.76 1.07
C SER A 1053 55.73 36.00 0.00
N SER A 1054 54.47 35.74 0.36
CA SER A 1054 53.36 36.02 -0.54
C SER A 1054 53.33 37.49 -0.98
N GLY A 1055 53.22 37.72 -2.29
CA GLY A 1055 53.24 39.06 -2.90
C GLY A 1055 54.63 39.54 -3.32
N ASP A 1056 55.69 38.77 -3.09
CA ASP A 1056 57.04 39.09 -3.60
C ASP A 1056 57.09 38.85 -5.12
N ILE A 1057 57.22 39.92 -5.91
CA ILE A 1057 57.01 39.84 -7.37
C ILE A 1057 58.27 40.07 -8.21
N ILE A 1058 59.23 40.89 -7.76
CA ILE A 1058 60.41 41.23 -8.57
C ILE A 1058 61.57 41.73 -7.71
N LEU A 1059 62.78 41.30 -8.03
CA LEU A 1059 64.03 41.83 -7.48
C LEU A 1059 64.60 42.88 -8.44
N PHE A 1060 65.13 43.96 -7.90
CA PHE A 1060 65.92 44.97 -8.61
C PHE A 1060 67.33 45.04 -8.03
N GLU A 1061 68.36 45.22 -8.86
CA GLU A 1061 69.72 45.41 -8.35
C GLU A 1061 69.85 46.72 -7.57
N SER A 1062 70.32 46.68 -6.31
CA SER A 1062 70.42 47.89 -5.48
C SER A 1062 71.43 48.91 -6.01
N ASP A 1063 72.53 48.43 -6.59
CA ASP A 1063 73.71 49.23 -6.93
C ASP A 1063 73.65 49.81 -8.36
N TYR A 1064 72.71 49.33 -9.17
CA TYR A 1064 72.57 49.68 -10.58
C TYR A 1064 71.18 50.24 -10.89
N SER A 1065 71.15 51.05 -11.94
CA SER A 1065 70.08 51.98 -12.20
C SER A 1065 70.04 52.29 -13.69
N VAL A 1066 68.86 52.59 -14.22
CA VAL A 1066 68.68 53.08 -15.59
C VAL A 1066 69.62 54.26 -15.92
N ARG A 1067 69.96 55.09 -14.92
CA ARG A 1067 70.94 56.17 -15.09
C ARG A 1067 72.33 55.64 -15.45
N ASN A 1068 72.78 54.59 -14.76
CA ASN A 1068 74.09 53.98 -14.96
C ASN A 1068 74.20 53.36 -16.37
N ASP A 1069 73.12 52.77 -16.86
CA ASP A 1069 73.09 52.12 -18.19
C ASP A 1069 73.17 53.13 -19.33
N TYR A 1070 72.42 54.23 -19.27
CA TYR A 1070 72.45 55.27 -20.30
C TYR A 1070 73.69 56.17 -20.23
N GLN A 1071 74.30 56.36 -19.04
CA GLN A 1071 75.59 57.05 -18.92
C GLN A 1071 76.77 56.19 -19.41
N GLY A 1072 76.68 54.86 -19.27
CA GLY A 1072 77.66 53.91 -19.79
C GLY A 1072 77.66 53.78 -21.32
N GLN A 1073 76.55 54.09 -22.00
CA GLN A 1073 76.44 54.08 -23.47
C GLN A 1073 76.98 55.34 -24.17
N ALA A 1074 77.35 56.39 -23.43
CA ALA A 1074 77.89 57.64 -23.99
C ALA A 1074 79.42 57.62 -24.21
N LYS A 1075 80.04 56.44 -24.31
CA LYS A 1075 81.47 56.27 -24.64
C LYS A 1075 81.69 55.45 -25.91
#